data_AF-A0A7J7JES5-F1
#
_entry.id   AF-A0A7J7JES5-F1
#
_cell.length_a   1.000
_cell.length_b   1.000
_cell.length_c   1.000
_cell.angle_alpha   90.00
_cell.angle_beta   90.00
_cell.angle_gamma   90.00
#
_symmetry.space_group_name_H-M   'P 1'
#
loop_
_entity.id
_entity.type
_entity.pdbx_description
1 polymer ?
#
loop_
_entity_poly.entity_id
_entity_poly.type
_entity_poly.pdbx_seq_one_letter_code
_entity_poly.pdbx_strand_id
1 'polypeptide(L)'
;MADPEWCLTTDPEENEEIRNEFLFDHAPSVSLCTAILKMYSNEVECARHMLSLCETLSRIIKPLRPEAINQEVDYNLVFSMMKFLLLSAKLMFVREHCVDGVALCEDYNNRVDVLNLLITHYYLDLPTVDELAKMDNIRRLRDKLIEDERPQLALEISTKFGLETTIIWSSWGLDCLRKGDYPGARVKFSKFMRSPLDKNSQTIAYSSILSDIVSTLEGQAAQNNGICTQASIEHALKALTTSSDLSKSVPVLAWNACQLDENLEHVQECVYYLSQYGNHGMLIKFYRTHGFWSRAVQYCIDESCSSEVFINCLFLPAVRDGELSTLQDQLILIDSSLKKCNSYLAAVCKYLAKSHHYYTLYQMQLFCKDFIRAAMSCIQLFYLSKAKTYATLAERSNHLTKALDHYQSYLNPLKWDRIPRPKSFQQGPSNSSVRMALTDSEVHRQISIVKLQLEVTKYMSAPPLSKEPAITLFGNTAQISNLCSKLLTGSKSFNDGFQLAFRIIQEFQLNYNQVYAAAAQSLGEKRAYSTIKQFVNCIKDSGLSDHMLLDEVLLTAIRNVNSSDGSQASQLDSLTKLLRLDSSKIEALILCGKLRNAYLLAIKSDSVDAVKRIAAEATRLNQMAVKGICEKYLSKQNQP
;
A
#
# COMPACT_ATOMS: atom_id res chain seq x y z
N MET A 1 -7.68 33.35 -95.55
CA MET A 1 -9.13 33.09 -95.38
C MET A 1 -9.40 33.35 -93.91
N ALA A 2 -10.28 34.29 -93.60
CA ALA A 2 -10.65 34.57 -92.22
C ALA A 2 -11.38 33.33 -91.66
N ASP A 3 -10.99 32.88 -90.48
CA ASP A 3 -11.71 31.81 -89.78
C ASP A 3 -13.18 32.21 -89.60
N PRO A 4 -14.13 31.27 -89.74
CA PRO A 4 -15.55 31.56 -89.60
C PRO A 4 -15.81 32.11 -88.18
N GLU A 5 -16.43 33.29 -88.11
CA GLU A 5 -16.96 33.84 -86.87
C GLU A 5 -17.96 32.83 -86.28
N TRP A 6 -17.67 32.35 -85.08
CA TRP A 6 -18.57 31.49 -84.33
C TRP A 6 -19.84 32.28 -83.99
N CYS A 7 -20.93 32.03 -84.73
CA CYS A 7 -22.21 32.71 -84.56
C CYS A 7 -23.25 31.73 -84.02
N LEU A 8 -23.87 32.08 -82.89
CA LEU A 8 -25.03 31.35 -82.37
C LEU A 8 -26.26 31.65 -83.25
N THR A 9 -27.04 30.62 -83.58
CA THR A 9 -28.26 30.71 -84.40
C THR A 9 -29.51 30.94 -83.54
N THR A 10 -30.70 30.94 -84.13
CA THR A 10 -31.97 31.00 -83.38
C THR A 10 -32.42 29.64 -82.84
N ASP A 11 -31.73 28.55 -83.20
CA ASP A 11 -32.06 27.20 -82.75
C ASP A 11 -31.31 26.88 -81.45
N PRO A 12 -32.01 26.63 -80.33
CA PRO A 12 -31.36 26.31 -79.06
C PRO A 12 -30.58 25.00 -79.09
N GLU A 13 -30.99 23.99 -79.86
CA GLU A 13 -30.29 22.68 -79.89
C GLU A 13 -28.97 22.78 -80.65
N GLU A 14 -28.97 23.42 -81.83
CA GLU A 14 -27.76 23.68 -82.63
C GLU A 14 -26.75 24.54 -81.85
N ASN A 15 -27.25 25.52 -81.09
CA ASN A 15 -26.41 26.33 -80.21
C ASN A 15 -25.79 25.55 -79.05
N GLU A 16 -26.48 24.54 -78.50
CA GLU A 16 -25.89 23.65 -77.50
C GLU A 16 -24.82 22.75 -78.13
N GLU A 17 -25.06 22.21 -79.32
CA GLU A 17 -24.07 21.41 -80.06
C GLU A 17 -22.80 22.23 -80.36
N ILE A 18 -22.96 23.44 -80.91
CA ILE A 18 -21.85 24.38 -81.17
C ILE A 18 -21.07 24.69 -79.89
N ARG A 19 -21.76 24.92 -78.76
CA ARG A 19 -21.07 25.15 -77.47
C ARG A 19 -20.34 23.92 -76.94
N ASN A 20 -20.86 22.73 -77.19
CA ASN A 20 -20.24 21.47 -76.77
C ASN A 20 -19.03 21.09 -77.63
N GLU A 21 -19.03 21.47 -78.92
CA GLU A 21 -17.92 21.23 -79.84
C GLU A 21 -16.80 22.28 -79.72
N PHE A 22 -17.11 23.45 -79.18
CA PHE A 22 -16.13 24.53 -79.05
C PHE A 22 -15.01 24.19 -78.05
N LEU A 23 -13.77 24.17 -78.55
CA LEU A 23 -12.56 24.00 -77.76
C LEU A 23 -11.62 25.17 -78.04
N PHE A 24 -11.00 25.71 -76.99
CA PHE A 24 -9.95 26.71 -77.16
C PHE A 24 -8.66 26.02 -77.59
N ASP A 25 -8.05 26.47 -78.68
CA ASP A 25 -6.82 25.90 -79.25
C ASP A 25 -5.64 25.79 -78.26
N HIS A 26 -5.60 26.67 -77.26
CA HIS A 26 -4.52 26.75 -76.26
C HIS A 26 -5.01 26.52 -74.82
N ALA A 27 -5.95 25.59 -74.62
CA ALA A 27 -6.42 25.21 -73.29
C ALA A 27 -5.45 24.23 -72.58
N PRO A 28 -5.25 24.33 -71.25
CA PRO A 28 -5.76 25.37 -70.35
C PRO A 28 -4.95 26.68 -70.42
N SER A 29 -5.64 27.83 -70.45
CA SER A 29 -5.02 29.16 -70.51
C SER A 29 -5.45 30.07 -69.35
N VAL A 30 -4.48 30.43 -68.51
CA VAL A 30 -4.66 31.31 -67.35
C VAL A 30 -5.05 32.74 -67.77
N SER A 31 -4.47 33.24 -68.87
CA SER A 31 -4.77 34.59 -69.38
C SER A 31 -6.20 34.71 -69.88
N LEU A 32 -6.68 33.68 -70.60
CA LEU A 32 -8.06 33.61 -71.08
C LEU A 32 -9.04 33.51 -69.91
N CYS A 33 -8.77 32.63 -68.94
CA CYS A 33 -9.57 32.51 -67.73
C CYS A 33 -9.69 33.87 -67.01
N THR A 34 -8.59 34.62 -66.87
CA THR A 34 -8.59 35.96 -66.28
C THR A 34 -9.43 36.96 -67.07
N ALA A 35 -9.34 36.94 -68.41
CA ALA A 35 -10.11 37.84 -69.26
C ALA A 35 -11.62 37.60 -69.11
N ILE A 36 -12.04 36.33 -69.07
CA ILE A 36 -13.44 35.94 -68.85
C ILE A 36 -13.90 36.36 -67.45
N LEU A 37 -13.11 36.07 -66.41
CA LEU A 37 -13.48 36.39 -65.02
C LEU A 37 -13.56 37.91 -64.76
N LYS A 38 -12.83 38.74 -65.51
CA LYS A 38 -12.94 40.20 -65.46
C LYS A 38 -14.26 40.75 -66.04
N MET A 39 -15.02 39.95 -66.78
CA MET A 39 -16.32 40.36 -67.33
C MET A 39 -17.46 40.25 -66.30
N TYR A 40 -17.21 39.68 -65.12
CA TYR A 40 -18.20 39.58 -64.05
C TYR A 40 -18.48 40.96 -63.42
N SER A 41 -19.76 41.33 -63.34
CA SER A 41 -20.18 42.62 -62.77
C SER A 41 -20.03 42.71 -61.24
N ASN A 42 -19.97 41.57 -60.54
CA ASN A 42 -19.83 41.50 -59.09
C ASN A 42 -18.52 40.77 -58.72
N GLU A 43 -17.55 41.51 -58.18
CA GLU A 43 -16.23 40.97 -57.85
C GLU A 43 -16.29 39.91 -56.73
N VAL A 44 -17.20 40.05 -55.76
CA VAL A 44 -17.34 39.12 -54.63
C VAL A 44 -17.92 37.77 -55.08
N GLU A 45 -18.96 37.78 -55.92
CA GLU A 45 -19.53 36.54 -56.49
C GLU A 45 -18.56 35.85 -57.44
N CYS A 46 -17.81 36.63 -58.23
CA CYS A 46 -16.74 36.09 -59.07
C CYS A 46 -15.67 35.39 -58.22
N ALA A 47 -15.20 36.03 -57.15
CA ALA A 47 -14.22 35.44 -56.24
C ALA A 47 -14.74 34.15 -55.57
N ARG A 48 -16.01 34.09 -55.16
CA ARG A 48 -16.64 32.84 -54.65
C ARG A 48 -16.72 31.76 -55.72
N HIS A 49 -17.05 32.13 -56.96
CA HIS A 49 -17.07 31.19 -58.08
C HIS A 49 -15.66 30.64 -58.36
N MET A 50 -14.62 31.46 -58.28
CA MET A 50 -13.22 31.00 -58.40
C MET A 50 -12.82 29.97 -57.33
N LEU A 51 -13.35 30.11 -56.10
CA LEU A 51 -13.17 29.08 -55.05
C LEU A 51 -13.89 27.77 -55.42
N SER A 52 -15.10 27.82 -55.97
CA SER A 52 -15.83 26.65 -56.46
C SER A 52 -15.14 25.97 -57.66
N LEU A 53 -14.48 26.76 -58.51
CA LEU A 53 -13.62 26.22 -59.58
C LEU A 53 -12.40 25.49 -59.00
N CYS A 54 -11.77 26.01 -57.95
CA CYS A 54 -10.69 25.30 -57.25
C CYS A 54 -11.17 23.96 -56.68
N GLU A 55 -12.37 23.92 -56.11
CA GLU A 55 -12.98 22.68 -55.63
C GLU A 55 -13.17 21.68 -56.78
N THR A 56 -13.67 22.12 -57.92
CA THR A 56 -13.88 21.30 -59.11
C THR A 56 -12.55 20.75 -59.63
N LEU A 57 -11.51 21.57 -59.72
CA LEU A 57 -10.16 21.15 -60.10
C LEU A 57 -9.60 20.10 -59.12
N SER A 58 -9.89 20.22 -57.82
CA SER A 58 -9.46 19.23 -56.83
C SER A 58 -10.11 17.86 -57.02
N ARG A 59 -11.32 17.78 -57.60
CA ARG A 59 -11.97 16.50 -57.91
C ARG A 59 -11.32 15.79 -59.09
N ILE A 60 -10.75 16.54 -60.04
CA ILE A 60 -10.01 15.99 -61.20
C ILE A 60 -8.72 15.29 -60.76
N ILE A 61 -8.11 15.78 -59.68
CA ILE A 61 -6.90 15.20 -59.09
C ILE A 61 -7.16 13.82 -58.44
N LYS A 62 -8.42 13.53 -58.07
CA LYS A 62 -8.78 12.29 -57.37
C LYS A 62 -8.49 11.06 -58.24
N PRO A 63 -7.83 10.02 -57.70
CA PRO A 63 -7.53 8.82 -58.48
C PRO A 63 -8.83 8.12 -58.92
N LEU A 64 -8.88 7.72 -60.20
CA LEU A 64 -10.03 7.03 -60.81
C LEU A 64 -10.20 5.59 -60.28
N ARG A 65 -9.13 5.01 -59.71
CA ARG A 65 -9.12 3.71 -59.05
C ARG A 65 -8.33 3.82 -57.75
N PRO A 66 -8.72 3.12 -56.67
CA PRO A 66 -7.86 3.01 -55.49
C PRO A 66 -6.48 2.47 -55.93
N GLU A 67 -5.41 3.10 -55.44
CA GLU A 67 -4.00 2.75 -55.64
C GLU A 67 -3.35 3.13 -57.00
N ALA A 68 -4.04 3.84 -57.90
CA ALA A 68 -3.45 4.28 -59.17
C ALA A 68 -3.58 5.80 -59.39
N ILE A 69 -2.43 6.46 -59.62
CA ILE A 69 -2.36 7.86 -60.03
C ILE A 69 -2.99 8.01 -61.44
N ASN A 70 -3.76 9.06 -61.67
CA ASN A 70 -4.29 9.37 -63.00
C ASN A 70 -3.15 9.95 -63.88
N GLN A 71 -2.61 9.13 -64.77
CA GLN A 71 -1.52 9.53 -65.67
C GLN A 71 -1.95 10.54 -66.75
N GLU A 72 -3.26 10.74 -66.95
CA GLU A 72 -3.80 11.67 -67.96
C GLU A 72 -3.83 13.12 -67.46
N VAL A 73 -3.58 13.34 -66.16
CA VAL A 73 -3.67 14.66 -65.53
C VAL A 73 -2.28 15.17 -65.17
N ASP A 74 -1.92 16.36 -65.66
CA ASP A 74 -0.75 17.08 -65.18
C ASP A 74 -1.08 17.77 -63.84
N TYR A 75 -0.73 17.09 -62.76
CA TYR A 75 -0.94 17.58 -61.39
C TYR A 75 -0.26 18.91 -61.09
N ASN A 76 0.91 19.19 -61.68
CA ASN A 76 1.61 20.45 -61.47
C ASN A 76 0.85 21.60 -62.14
N LEU A 77 0.31 21.35 -63.35
CA LEU A 77 -0.52 22.30 -64.06
C LEU A 77 -1.81 22.60 -63.31
N VAL A 78 -2.51 21.56 -62.82
CA VAL A 78 -3.74 21.74 -62.02
C VAL A 78 -3.45 22.50 -60.72
N PHE A 79 -2.38 22.16 -60.01
CA PHE A 79 -1.95 22.92 -58.83
C PHE A 79 -1.67 24.39 -59.16
N SER A 80 -0.95 24.66 -60.25
CA SER A 80 -0.65 26.03 -60.70
C SER A 80 -1.93 26.81 -61.02
N MET A 81 -2.91 26.17 -61.67
CA MET A 81 -4.22 26.74 -61.95
C MET A 81 -4.98 27.07 -60.65
N MET A 82 -5.01 26.14 -59.69
CA MET A 82 -5.65 26.36 -58.38
C MET A 82 -4.99 27.52 -57.61
N LYS A 83 -3.65 27.59 -57.58
CA LYS A 83 -2.92 28.71 -56.95
C LYS A 83 -3.21 30.04 -57.61
N PHE A 84 -3.29 30.06 -58.94
CA PHE A 84 -3.65 31.25 -59.69
C PHE A 84 -5.07 31.72 -59.33
N LEU A 85 -6.05 30.83 -59.37
CA LEU A 85 -7.44 31.14 -59.03
C LEU A 85 -7.57 31.66 -57.59
N LEU A 86 -6.86 31.04 -56.63
CA LEU A 86 -6.86 31.48 -55.23
C LEU A 86 -6.23 32.86 -55.03
N LEU A 87 -5.11 33.15 -55.71
CA LEU A 87 -4.45 34.45 -55.65
C LEU A 87 -5.35 35.54 -56.22
N SER A 88 -5.95 35.30 -57.38
CA SER A 88 -6.88 36.22 -58.01
C SER A 88 -8.14 36.46 -57.18
N ALA A 89 -8.74 35.41 -56.61
CA ALA A 89 -9.87 35.54 -55.69
C ALA A 89 -9.51 36.36 -54.44
N LYS A 90 -8.33 36.12 -53.85
CA LYS A 90 -7.82 36.89 -52.70
C LYS A 90 -7.68 38.37 -53.05
N LEU A 91 -7.13 38.71 -54.22
CA LEU A 91 -7.00 40.10 -54.66
C LEU A 91 -8.36 40.80 -54.81
N MET A 92 -9.37 40.09 -55.31
CA MET A 92 -10.74 40.63 -55.45
C MET A 92 -11.40 40.85 -54.08
N PHE A 93 -11.27 39.91 -53.13
CA PHE A 93 -11.76 40.11 -51.76
C PHE A 93 -11.05 41.25 -51.02
N VAL A 94 -9.75 41.46 -51.27
CA VAL A 94 -8.98 42.59 -50.70
C VAL A 94 -9.49 43.94 -51.23
N ARG A 95 -9.79 44.03 -52.54
CA ARG A 95 -10.33 45.26 -53.16
C ARG A 95 -11.69 45.65 -52.61
N GLU A 96 -12.55 44.68 -52.39
CA GLU A 96 -13.89 44.86 -51.82
C GLU A 96 -13.90 44.88 -50.28
N HIS A 97 -12.72 44.91 -49.63
CA HIS A 97 -12.55 44.92 -48.17
C HIS A 97 -13.27 43.77 -47.42
N CYS A 98 -13.46 42.62 -48.07
CA CYS A 98 -14.12 41.45 -47.50
C CYS A 98 -13.12 40.59 -46.71
N VAL A 99 -12.99 40.87 -45.39
CA VAL A 99 -12.06 40.16 -44.50
C VAL A 99 -12.32 38.65 -44.46
N ASP A 100 -13.59 38.24 -44.38
CA ASP A 100 -13.97 36.83 -44.33
C ASP A 100 -13.59 36.07 -45.61
N GLY A 101 -13.70 36.72 -46.77
CA GLY A 101 -13.31 36.14 -48.06
C GLY A 101 -11.79 35.96 -48.17
N VAL A 102 -11.01 36.90 -47.63
CA VAL A 102 -9.55 36.78 -47.58
C VAL A 102 -9.11 35.62 -46.68
N ALA A 103 -9.73 35.48 -45.50
CA ALA A 103 -9.47 34.35 -44.60
C ALA A 103 -9.81 33.00 -45.27
N LEU A 104 -10.94 32.94 -45.98
CA LEU A 104 -11.34 31.75 -46.73
C LEU A 104 -10.33 31.39 -47.83
N CYS A 105 -9.81 32.37 -48.57
CA CYS A 105 -8.76 32.13 -49.55
C CYS A 105 -7.47 31.58 -48.92
N GLU A 106 -7.09 32.05 -47.73
CA GLU A 106 -5.93 31.54 -47.00
C GLU A 106 -6.13 30.09 -46.54
N ASP A 107 -7.31 29.75 -46.04
CA ASP A 107 -7.68 28.38 -45.70
C ASP A 107 -7.63 27.43 -46.90
N TYR A 108 -8.21 27.84 -48.03
CA TYR A 108 -8.12 27.08 -49.27
C TYR A 108 -6.67 26.94 -49.74
N ASN A 109 -5.87 28.00 -49.64
CA ASN A 109 -4.47 27.98 -50.03
C ASN A 109 -3.67 26.97 -49.20
N ASN A 110 -3.92 26.89 -47.89
CA ASN A 110 -3.32 25.89 -46.99
C ASN A 110 -3.70 24.46 -47.37
N ARG A 111 -4.96 24.21 -47.75
CA ARG A 111 -5.43 22.88 -48.22
C ARG A 111 -4.79 22.49 -49.55
N VAL A 112 -4.66 23.44 -50.48
CA VAL A 112 -4.01 23.23 -51.77
C VAL A 112 -2.50 22.99 -51.62
N ASP A 113 -1.84 23.65 -50.66
CA ASP A 113 -0.44 23.37 -50.33
C ASP A 113 -0.25 21.95 -49.78
N VAL A 114 -1.18 21.45 -48.97
CA VAL A 114 -1.14 20.08 -48.46
C VAL A 114 -1.38 19.07 -49.59
N LEU A 115 -2.33 19.36 -50.49
CA LEU A 115 -2.55 18.53 -51.67
C LEU A 115 -1.28 18.42 -52.53
N ASN A 116 -0.60 19.55 -52.76
CA ASN A 116 0.67 19.57 -53.48
C ASN A 116 1.78 18.83 -52.76
N LEU A 117 1.83 18.91 -51.43
CA LEU A 117 2.78 18.15 -50.64
C LEU A 117 2.57 16.64 -50.82
N LEU A 118 1.31 16.17 -50.78
CA LEU A 118 0.96 14.77 -51.03
C LEU A 118 1.37 14.32 -52.45
N ILE A 119 1.12 15.16 -53.46
CA ILE A 119 1.50 14.91 -54.86
C ILE A 119 3.03 14.82 -55.00
N THR A 120 3.76 15.76 -54.40
CA THR A 120 5.24 15.82 -54.46
C THR A 120 5.87 14.58 -53.82
N HIS A 121 5.26 14.05 -52.76
CA HIS A 121 5.69 12.81 -52.09
C HIS A 121 5.06 11.53 -52.68
N TYR A 122 4.44 11.60 -53.86
CA TYR A 122 3.83 10.46 -54.56
C TYR A 122 2.88 9.65 -53.65
N TYR A 123 2.00 10.34 -52.91
CA TYR A 123 0.94 9.69 -52.15
C TYR A 123 -0.24 9.35 -53.07
N LEU A 124 -0.72 8.11 -53.00
CA LEU A 124 -1.67 7.57 -53.97
C LEU A 124 -3.13 7.95 -53.67
N ASP A 125 -3.50 8.05 -52.40
CA ASP A 125 -4.88 8.31 -51.96
C ASP A 125 -5.13 9.82 -51.75
N LEU A 126 -5.13 10.59 -52.86
CA LEU A 126 -5.24 12.06 -52.80
C LEU A 126 -6.65 12.53 -52.36
N PRO A 127 -6.77 13.30 -51.27
CA PRO A 127 -8.05 13.86 -50.83
C PRO A 127 -8.44 15.10 -51.64
N THR A 128 -9.73 15.43 -51.66
CA THR A 128 -10.20 16.71 -52.25
C THR A 128 -10.00 17.89 -51.30
N VAL A 129 -10.10 19.11 -51.83
CA VAL A 129 -9.99 20.34 -51.01
C VAL A 129 -11.09 20.41 -49.94
N ASP A 130 -12.29 19.89 -50.22
CA ASP A 130 -13.38 19.82 -49.22
C ASP A 130 -13.17 18.75 -48.17
N GLU A 131 -12.60 17.61 -48.56
CA GLU A 131 -12.25 16.55 -47.62
C GLU A 131 -11.22 17.09 -46.62
N LEU A 132 -10.23 17.88 -47.09
CA LEU A 132 -9.25 18.58 -46.25
C LEU A 132 -9.84 19.73 -45.43
N ALA A 133 -11.07 20.18 -45.69
CA ALA A 133 -11.73 21.20 -44.87
C ALA A 133 -12.11 20.64 -43.48
N LYS A 134 -12.34 19.33 -43.37
CA LYS A 134 -12.76 18.67 -42.14
C LYS A 134 -11.55 18.17 -41.36
N MET A 135 -11.34 18.67 -40.15
CA MET A 135 -10.23 18.26 -39.27
C MET A 135 -10.17 16.75 -39.02
N ASP A 136 -11.31 16.05 -38.98
CA ASP A 136 -11.35 14.59 -38.79
C ASP A 136 -10.75 13.82 -39.97
N ASN A 137 -10.91 14.33 -41.19
CA ASN A 137 -10.29 13.73 -42.37
C ASN A 137 -8.77 13.95 -42.35
N ILE A 138 -8.29 15.09 -41.83
CA ILE A 138 -6.86 15.35 -41.66
C ILE A 138 -6.26 14.42 -40.60
N ARG A 139 -6.98 14.16 -39.49
CA ARG A 139 -6.57 13.17 -38.49
C ARG A 139 -6.49 11.77 -39.09
N ARG A 140 -7.51 11.35 -39.85
CA ARG A 140 -7.50 10.05 -40.56
C ARG A 140 -6.38 9.96 -41.60
N LEU A 141 -6.10 11.04 -42.33
CA LEU A 141 -4.99 11.10 -43.27
C LEU A 141 -3.65 10.97 -42.54
N ARG A 142 -3.46 11.68 -41.43
CA ARG A 142 -2.27 11.52 -40.58
C ARG A 142 -2.11 10.08 -40.12
N ASP A 143 -3.18 9.45 -39.63
CA ASP A 143 -3.13 8.08 -39.10
C ASP A 143 -2.81 7.07 -40.21
N LYS A 144 -3.42 7.21 -41.41
CA LYS A 144 -3.05 6.44 -42.61
C LYS A 144 -1.59 6.63 -43.02
N LEU A 145 -1.09 7.86 -43.01
CA LEU A 145 0.31 8.14 -43.35
C LEU A 145 1.30 7.55 -42.35
N ILE A 146 0.89 7.40 -41.09
CA ILE A 146 1.67 6.67 -40.08
C ILE A 146 1.66 5.17 -40.41
N GLU A 147 0.50 4.59 -40.74
CA GLU A 147 0.37 3.19 -41.16
C GLU A 147 1.19 2.87 -42.41
N ASP A 148 1.26 3.79 -43.37
CA ASP A 148 2.02 3.66 -44.63
C ASP A 148 3.55 3.89 -44.46
N GLU A 149 4.05 3.97 -43.22
CA GLU A 149 5.45 4.26 -42.88
C GLU A 149 5.99 5.59 -43.45
N ARG A 150 5.13 6.61 -43.60
CA ARG A 150 5.49 7.97 -44.08
C ARG A 150 5.38 9.04 -42.98
N PRO A 151 6.08 8.92 -41.84
CA PRO A 151 5.91 9.81 -40.69
C PRO A 151 6.41 11.25 -40.93
N GLN A 152 7.33 11.47 -41.87
CA GLN A 152 7.78 12.83 -42.24
C GLN A 152 6.65 13.64 -42.87
N LEU A 153 5.93 13.03 -43.82
CA LEU A 153 4.78 13.65 -44.48
C LEU A 153 3.63 13.88 -43.47
N ALA A 154 3.37 12.91 -42.60
CA ALA A 154 2.39 13.05 -41.52
C ALA A 154 2.72 14.22 -40.58
N LEU A 155 4.00 14.43 -40.26
CA LEU A 155 4.48 15.50 -39.40
C LEU A 155 4.27 16.87 -40.05
N GLU A 156 4.66 17.03 -41.32
CA GLU A 156 4.49 18.29 -42.04
C GLU A 156 3.02 18.69 -42.12
N ILE A 157 2.13 17.75 -42.47
CA ILE A 157 0.68 17.98 -42.51
C ILE A 157 0.17 18.37 -41.11
N SER A 158 0.60 17.66 -40.07
CA SER A 158 0.16 17.94 -38.71
C SER A 158 0.62 19.31 -38.21
N THR A 159 1.84 19.75 -38.58
CA THR A 159 2.33 21.09 -38.24
C THR A 159 1.56 22.20 -38.97
N LYS A 160 1.18 21.98 -40.24
CA LYS A 160 0.39 22.94 -41.03
C LYS A 160 -1.02 23.14 -40.48
N PHE A 161 -1.64 22.09 -39.93
CA PHE A 161 -3.00 22.15 -39.36
C PHE A 161 -3.04 22.23 -37.82
N GLY A 162 -1.90 22.38 -37.15
CA GLY A 162 -1.83 22.48 -35.69
C GLY A 162 -2.30 21.21 -34.95
N LEU A 163 -2.17 20.04 -35.57
CA LEU A 163 -2.49 18.76 -34.94
C LEU A 163 -1.38 18.33 -33.95
N GLU A 164 -1.77 17.52 -32.97
CA GLU A 164 -0.81 16.93 -32.02
C GLU A 164 0.21 16.05 -32.76
N THR A 165 1.50 16.32 -32.53
CA THR A 165 2.62 15.61 -33.17
C THR A 165 3.18 14.47 -32.33
N THR A 166 2.78 14.34 -31.06
CA THR A 166 3.24 13.30 -30.13
C THR A 166 3.06 11.90 -30.70
N ILE A 167 1.87 11.62 -31.26
CA ILE A 167 1.49 10.30 -31.82
C ILE A 167 2.41 9.91 -32.98
N ILE A 168 2.81 10.88 -33.80
CA ILE A 168 3.70 10.67 -34.94
C ILE A 168 5.11 10.33 -34.45
N TRP A 169 5.63 11.12 -33.51
CA TRP A 169 6.94 10.86 -32.93
C TRP A 169 7.01 9.54 -32.17
N SER A 170 5.94 9.15 -31.46
CA SER A 170 5.88 7.87 -30.76
C SER A 170 5.82 6.70 -31.73
N SER A 171 4.95 6.73 -32.75
CA SER A 171 4.88 5.67 -33.76
C SER A 171 6.21 5.54 -34.52
N TRP A 172 6.76 6.66 -34.99
CA TRP A 172 8.03 6.66 -35.70
C TRP A 172 9.18 6.15 -34.84
N GLY A 173 9.22 6.53 -33.56
CA GLY A 173 10.20 5.99 -32.61
C GLY A 173 10.08 4.47 -32.44
N LEU A 174 8.86 3.94 -32.32
CA LEU A 174 8.61 2.51 -32.22
C LEU A 174 9.00 1.76 -33.50
N ASP A 175 8.77 2.34 -34.68
CA ASP A 175 9.20 1.74 -35.96
C ASP A 175 10.72 1.71 -36.09
N CYS A 176 11.42 2.76 -35.63
CA CYS A 176 12.88 2.76 -35.52
C CYS A 176 13.36 1.63 -34.61
N LEU A 177 12.71 1.42 -33.45
CA LEU A 177 13.03 0.29 -32.57
C LEU A 177 12.83 -1.04 -33.29
N ARG A 178 11.67 -1.27 -33.93
CA ARG A 178 11.36 -2.49 -34.71
C ARG A 178 12.38 -2.80 -35.81
N LYS A 179 13.01 -1.77 -36.37
CA LYS A 179 14.06 -1.87 -37.40
C LYS A 179 15.47 -2.03 -36.82
N GLY A 180 15.65 -1.96 -35.50
CA GLY A 180 16.94 -2.04 -34.81
C GLY A 180 17.74 -0.73 -34.81
N ASP A 181 17.15 0.38 -35.25
CA ASP A 181 17.77 1.70 -35.24
C ASP A 181 17.54 2.40 -33.89
N TYR A 182 18.33 1.99 -32.88
CA TYR A 182 18.25 2.58 -31.54
C TYR A 182 18.64 4.06 -31.49
N PRO A 183 19.74 4.53 -32.14
CA PRO A 183 20.09 5.94 -32.14
C PRO A 183 18.99 6.82 -32.76
N GLY A 184 18.40 6.38 -33.87
CA GLY A 184 17.27 7.07 -34.50
C GLY A 184 16.06 7.16 -33.56
N ALA A 185 15.69 6.05 -32.93
CA ALA A 185 14.59 5.99 -31.97
C ALA A 185 14.79 6.96 -30.79
N ARG A 186 16.00 7.01 -30.19
CA ARG A 186 16.33 7.92 -29.09
C ARG A 186 16.10 9.39 -29.47
N VAL A 187 16.52 9.79 -30.67
CA VAL A 187 16.30 11.16 -31.18
C VAL A 187 14.81 11.46 -31.34
N LYS A 188 13.98 10.49 -31.76
CA LYS A 188 12.53 10.70 -31.91
C LYS A 188 11.85 10.86 -30.55
N PHE A 189 12.12 9.95 -29.62
CA PHE A 189 11.54 10.01 -28.27
C PHE A 189 11.96 11.28 -27.51
N SER A 190 13.20 11.76 -27.69
CA SER A 190 13.65 13.00 -27.04
C SER A 190 12.94 14.26 -27.53
N LYS A 191 12.21 14.23 -28.65
CA LYS A 191 11.46 15.40 -29.14
C LYS A 191 10.25 15.75 -28.28
N PHE A 192 9.65 14.77 -27.61
CA PHE A 192 8.45 14.97 -26.81
C PHE A 192 8.57 14.49 -25.37
N MET A 193 9.41 13.48 -25.09
CA MET A 193 9.61 12.95 -23.75
C MET A 193 10.63 13.79 -22.98
N ARG A 194 10.32 14.07 -21.71
CA ARG A 194 11.22 14.78 -20.79
C ARG A 194 11.44 13.93 -19.55
N SER A 195 12.63 14.07 -18.96
CA SER A 195 12.93 13.41 -17.68
C SER A 195 11.96 13.92 -16.60
N PRO A 196 11.38 13.04 -15.78
CA PRO A 196 10.56 13.45 -14.65
C PRO A 196 11.38 14.26 -13.65
N LEU A 197 10.74 15.28 -13.05
CA LEU A 197 11.34 16.14 -12.02
C LEU A 197 11.59 15.38 -10.71
N ASP A 198 10.65 14.49 -10.33
CA ASP A 198 10.79 13.57 -9.21
C ASP A 198 10.62 12.12 -9.67
N LYS A 199 11.71 11.36 -9.65
CA LYS A 199 11.75 9.95 -10.01
C LYS A 199 11.15 9.04 -8.92
N ASN A 200 10.80 9.55 -7.74
CA ASN A 200 10.10 8.80 -6.70
C ASN A 200 8.58 8.88 -6.81
N SER A 201 8.05 9.78 -7.65
CA SER A 201 6.60 9.88 -7.90
C SER A 201 6.04 8.60 -8.53
N GLN A 202 4.85 8.19 -8.09
CA GLN A 202 4.17 7.00 -8.62
C GLN A 202 3.53 7.23 -9.99
N THR A 203 3.31 8.49 -10.38
CA THR A 203 2.60 8.85 -11.63
C THR A 203 3.56 9.48 -12.63
N ILE A 204 3.56 8.97 -13.86
CA ILE A 204 4.35 9.50 -14.98
C ILE A 204 3.44 9.71 -16.19
N ALA A 205 3.62 10.83 -16.89
CA ALA A 205 2.85 11.17 -18.09
C ALA A 205 3.00 10.15 -19.23
N TYR A 206 4.17 9.54 -19.38
CA TYR A 206 4.51 8.66 -20.52
C TYR A 206 4.55 7.17 -20.18
N SER A 207 3.86 6.74 -19.11
CA SER A 207 3.90 5.35 -18.61
C SER A 207 3.43 4.32 -19.65
N SER A 208 2.39 4.65 -20.43
CA SER A 208 1.89 3.78 -21.52
C SER A 208 2.93 3.61 -22.62
N ILE A 209 3.46 4.72 -23.13
CA ILE A 209 4.47 4.73 -24.20
C ILE A 209 5.74 3.98 -23.77
N LEU A 210 6.20 4.15 -22.54
CA LEU A 210 7.34 3.41 -22.00
C LEU A 210 7.07 1.91 -21.91
N SER A 211 5.85 1.51 -21.54
CA SER A 211 5.46 0.10 -21.53
C SER A 211 5.43 -0.50 -22.94
N ASP A 212 4.99 0.29 -23.93
CA ASP A 212 4.98 -0.13 -25.35
C ASP A 212 6.39 -0.25 -25.91
N ILE A 213 7.31 0.67 -25.56
CA ILE A 213 8.73 0.60 -25.90
C ILE A 213 9.36 -0.69 -25.36
N VAL A 214 9.16 -0.98 -24.07
CA VAL A 214 9.71 -2.18 -23.42
C VAL A 214 9.15 -3.44 -24.07
N SER A 215 7.83 -3.51 -24.29
CA SER A 215 7.17 -4.64 -24.97
C SER A 215 7.71 -4.86 -26.40
N THR A 216 7.98 -3.78 -27.14
CA THR A 216 8.53 -3.86 -28.50
C THR A 216 9.95 -4.43 -28.48
N LEU A 217 10.80 -3.95 -27.58
CA LEU A 217 12.17 -4.44 -27.41
C LEU A 217 12.22 -5.90 -26.92
N GLU A 218 11.32 -6.28 -26.00
CA GLU A 218 11.14 -7.67 -25.55
C GLU A 218 10.73 -8.59 -26.71
N GLY A 219 9.77 -8.14 -27.53
CA GLY A 219 9.32 -8.88 -28.71
C GLY A 219 10.42 -9.10 -29.74
N GLN A 220 11.27 -8.10 -29.97
CA GLN A 220 12.42 -8.23 -30.87
C GLN A 220 13.47 -9.20 -30.35
N ALA A 221 13.78 -9.15 -29.05
CA ALA A 221 14.74 -10.07 -28.46
C ALA A 221 14.25 -11.54 -28.55
N ALA A 222 12.94 -11.77 -28.40
CA ALA A 222 12.35 -13.09 -28.59
C ALA A 222 12.46 -13.59 -30.04
N GLN A 223 12.32 -12.71 -31.02
CA GLN A 223 12.47 -13.03 -32.45
C GLN A 223 13.94 -13.30 -32.84
N ASN A 224 14.87 -12.46 -32.37
CA ASN A 224 16.29 -12.53 -32.73
C ASN A 224 17.02 -13.73 -32.10
N ASN A 225 16.62 -14.18 -30.90
CA ASN A 225 17.25 -15.30 -30.21
C ASN A 225 16.68 -16.69 -30.58
N GLY A 226 15.82 -16.78 -31.60
CA GLY A 226 15.36 -18.06 -32.13
C GLY A 226 14.53 -18.92 -31.16
N ILE A 227 13.91 -18.33 -30.14
CA ILE A 227 13.08 -19.07 -29.17
C ILE A 227 11.64 -19.15 -29.69
N CYS A 228 11.52 -19.80 -30.83
CA CYS A 228 10.36 -20.61 -31.18
C CYS A 228 10.80 -22.08 -31.21
N THR A 229 11.47 -22.55 -30.14
CA THR A 229 11.68 -23.98 -29.94
C THR A 229 10.44 -24.55 -29.26
N GLN A 230 10.05 -25.74 -29.68
CA GLN A 230 8.84 -26.46 -29.27
C GLN A 230 8.63 -26.54 -27.74
N ALA A 231 9.71 -26.46 -26.95
CA ALA A 231 9.70 -26.43 -25.48
C ALA A 231 9.15 -25.12 -24.87
N SER A 232 9.37 -23.95 -25.50
CA SER A 232 8.82 -22.67 -25.01
C SER A 232 7.32 -22.55 -25.29
N ILE A 233 6.85 -23.18 -26.37
CA ILE A 233 5.42 -23.33 -26.67
C ILE A 233 4.74 -24.24 -25.64
N GLU A 234 5.38 -25.35 -25.24
CA GLU A 234 4.87 -26.21 -24.17
C GLU A 234 4.82 -25.51 -22.81
N HIS A 235 5.81 -24.67 -22.48
CA HIS A 235 5.81 -23.91 -21.23
C HIS A 235 4.78 -22.78 -21.24
N ALA A 236 4.59 -22.11 -22.37
CA ALA A 236 3.51 -21.15 -22.59
C ALA A 236 2.13 -21.83 -22.52
N LEU A 237 1.96 -23.04 -23.09
CA LEU A 237 0.74 -23.86 -23.01
C LEU A 237 0.42 -24.31 -21.58
N LYS A 238 1.43 -24.60 -20.76
CA LYS A 238 1.25 -24.92 -19.34
C LYS A 238 0.80 -23.68 -18.54
N ALA A 239 1.37 -22.51 -18.83
CA ALA A 239 0.99 -21.24 -18.23
C ALA A 239 -0.40 -20.74 -18.68
N LEU A 240 -0.81 -21.05 -19.92
CA LEU A 240 -2.12 -20.76 -20.53
C LEU A 240 -3.30 -21.41 -19.79
N THR A 241 -3.07 -22.43 -18.95
CA THR A 241 -4.13 -23.08 -18.17
C THR A 241 -4.51 -22.33 -16.88
N THR A 242 -3.82 -21.23 -16.52
CA THR A 242 -3.93 -20.62 -15.17
C THR A 242 -4.24 -19.13 -15.09
N SER A 243 -4.38 -18.37 -16.18
CA SER A 243 -4.56 -16.90 -16.09
C SER A 243 -5.29 -16.28 -17.28
N SER A 244 -6.17 -15.31 -17.02
CA SER A 244 -7.15 -14.73 -17.95
C SER A 244 -6.74 -13.42 -18.64
N ASP A 245 -5.47 -13.00 -18.59
CA ASP A 245 -5.01 -11.73 -19.19
C ASP A 245 -3.69 -11.94 -19.98
N LEU A 246 -3.81 -12.17 -21.29
CA LEU A 246 -2.85 -12.99 -22.06
C LEU A 246 -2.04 -12.26 -23.15
N SER A 247 -2.36 -11.03 -23.55
CA SER A 247 -1.61 -10.36 -24.64
C SER A 247 -0.33 -9.65 -24.18
N LYS A 248 -0.24 -9.27 -22.89
CA LYS A 248 0.90 -8.52 -22.32
C LYS A 248 1.94 -9.40 -21.61
N SER A 249 1.62 -10.66 -21.36
CA SER A 249 2.45 -11.60 -20.58
C SER A 249 3.32 -12.52 -21.45
N VAL A 250 2.97 -12.68 -22.73
CA VAL A 250 3.69 -13.55 -23.69
C VAL A 250 5.13 -13.07 -23.98
N PRO A 251 5.41 -11.77 -24.19
CA PRO A 251 6.78 -11.30 -24.42
C PRO A 251 7.70 -11.56 -23.22
N VAL A 252 7.21 -11.31 -22.00
CA VAL A 252 7.95 -11.50 -20.75
C VAL A 252 8.25 -12.99 -20.48
N LEU A 253 7.30 -13.88 -20.77
CA LEU A 253 7.50 -15.34 -20.60
C LEU A 253 8.46 -15.91 -21.64
N ALA A 254 8.37 -15.46 -22.90
CA ALA A 254 9.32 -15.82 -23.95
C ALA A 254 10.73 -15.32 -23.59
N TRP A 255 10.85 -14.08 -23.10
CA TRP A 255 12.08 -13.47 -22.62
C TRP A 255 12.73 -14.22 -21.45
N ASN A 256 11.96 -14.62 -20.44
CA ASN A 256 12.49 -15.32 -19.26
C ASN A 256 13.01 -16.74 -19.58
N ALA A 257 12.59 -17.33 -20.70
CA ALA A 257 13.13 -18.60 -21.20
C ALA A 257 14.52 -18.44 -21.85
N CYS A 258 14.95 -17.22 -22.19
CA CYS A 258 16.11 -16.97 -23.03
C CYS A 258 17.49 -16.98 -22.32
N GLN A 259 17.60 -17.21 -21.00
CA GLN A 259 18.88 -17.14 -20.23
C GLN A 259 19.75 -15.92 -20.63
N LEU A 260 19.17 -14.72 -20.57
CA LEU A 260 19.78 -13.50 -21.09
C LEU A 260 20.72 -12.85 -20.09
N ASP A 261 21.88 -12.40 -20.60
CA ASP A 261 22.87 -11.60 -19.88
C ASP A 261 22.44 -10.12 -19.86
N GLU A 262 22.78 -9.39 -18.79
CA GLU A 262 22.52 -7.95 -18.63
C GLU A 262 23.16 -7.11 -19.75
N ASN A 263 24.17 -7.67 -20.43
CA ASN A 263 24.96 -7.01 -21.47
C ASN A 263 24.31 -6.99 -22.86
N LEU A 264 23.13 -7.57 -23.03
CA LEU A 264 22.47 -7.58 -24.33
C LEU A 264 21.92 -6.20 -24.68
N GLU A 265 22.11 -5.80 -25.94
CA GLU A 265 21.76 -4.47 -26.44
C GLU A 265 20.29 -4.10 -26.16
N HIS A 266 19.36 -5.05 -26.33
CA HIS A 266 17.94 -4.85 -26.06
C HIS A 266 17.65 -4.54 -24.58
N VAL A 267 18.37 -5.19 -23.64
CA VAL A 267 18.26 -4.92 -22.19
C VAL A 267 18.77 -3.52 -21.88
N GLN A 268 19.92 -3.15 -22.46
CA GLN A 268 20.53 -1.84 -22.26
C GLN A 268 19.66 -0.72 -22.80
N GLU A 269 18.97 -0.93 -23.93
CA GLU A 269 18.00 0.04 -24.46
C GLU A 269 16.76 0.17 -23.57
N CYS A 270 16.20 -0.93 -23.08
CA CYS A 270 15.11 -0.87 -22.09
C CYS A 270 15.51 -0.05 -20.86
N VAL A 271 16.70 -0.33 -20.30
CA VAL A 271 17.25 0.38 -19.15
C VAL A 271 17.50 1.86 -19.48
N TYR A 272 17.96 2.19 -20.69
CA TYR A 272 18.14 3.57 -21.13
C TYR A 272 16.83 4.35 -21.09
N TYR A 273 15.77 3.85 -21.75
CA TYR A 273 14.49 4.57 -21.79
C TYR A 273 13.84 4.70 -20.40
N LEU A 274 13.89 3.64 -19.60
CA LEU A 274 13.34 3.65 -18.25
C LEU A 274 14.14 4.54 -17.29
N SER A 275 15.47 4.63 -17.43
CA SER A 275 16.30 5.49 -16.57
C SER A 275 16.19 6.97 -16.94
N GLN A 276 16.04 7.29 -18.23
CA GLN A 276 15.95 8.67 -18.73
C GLN A 276 14.55 9.28 -18.57
N TYR A 277 13.50 8.50 -18.81
CA TYR A 277 12.13 9.02 -18.85
C TYR A 277 11.17 8.39 -17.84
N GLY A 278 11.57 7.27 -17.21
CA GLY A 278 10.78 6.57 -16.20
C GLY A 278 11.07 7.03 -14.76
N ASN A 279 10.27 6.50 -13.83
CA ASN A 279 10.48 6.63 -12.39
C ASN A 279 11.27 5.42 -11.90
N HIS A 280 11.82 5.49 -10.68
CA HIS A 280 12.57 4.39 -10.09
C HIS A 280 11.73 3.10 -10.02
N GLY A 281 10.42 3.23 -9.77
CA GLY A 281 9.51 2.09 -9.67
C GLY A 281 9.38 1.28 -10.97
N MET A 282 9.38 1.92 -12.14
CA MET A 282 9.29 1.24 -13.44
C MET A 282 10.57 0.46 -13.75
N LEU A 283 11.74 1.05 -13.48
CA LEU A 283 13.01 0.35 -13.69
C LEU A 283 13.18 -0.84 -12.72
N ILE A 284 12.81 -0.66 -11.44
CA ILE A 284 12.82 -1.75 -10.46
C ILE A 284 11.85 -2.86 -10.87
N LYS A 285 10.66 -2.49 -11.36
CA LYS A 285 9.68 -3.45 -11.87
C LYS A 285 10.25 -4.25 -13.04
N PHE A 286 10.92 -3.58 -13.99
CA PHE A 286 11.59 -4.22 -15.13
C PHE A 286 12.64 -5.23 -14.67
N TYR A 287 13.60 -4.82 -13.82
CA TYR A 287 14.60 -5.75 -13.31
C TYR A 287 13.99 -6.97 -12.61
N ARG A 288 12.89 -6.76 -11.85
CA ARG A 288 12.18 -7.84 -11.19
C ARG A 288 11.50 -8.80 -12.17
N THR A 289 10.77 -8.29 -13.16
CA THR A 289 10.03 -9.13 -14.13
C THR A 289 10.95 -10.01 -14.96
N HIS A 290 12.20 -9.60 -15.13
CA HIS A 290 13.24 -10.34 -15.86
C HIS A 290 14.21 -11.12 -14.97
N GLY A 291 13.95 -11.21 -13.65
CA GLY A 291 14.76 -12.01 -12.72
C GLY A 291 16.09 -11.37 -12.28
N PHE A 292 16.39 -10.13 -12.68
CA PHE A 292 17.59 -9.37 -12.29
C PHE A 292 17.46 -8.78 -10.87
N TRP A 293 17.20 -9.63 -9.87
CA TRP A 293 16.98 -9.21 -8.49
C TRP A 293 18.17 -8.51 -7.85
N SER A 294 19.40 -8.96 -8.15
CA SER A 294 20.63 -8.32 -7.69
C SER A 294 20.68 -6.84 -8.12
N ARG A 295 20.46 -6.60 -9.41
CA ARG A 295 20.48 -5.26 -9.99
C ARG A 295 19.35 -4.38 -9.46
N ALA A 296 18.15 -4.94 -9.27
CA ALA A 296 17.03 -4.22 -8.69
C ALA A 296 17.36 -3.68 -7.28
N VAL A 297 17.93 -4.52 -6.43
CA VAL A 297 18.34 -4.14 -5.06
C VAL A 297 19.49 -3.14 -5.10
N GLN A 298 20.50 -3.38 -5.93
CA GLN A 298 21.65 -2.48 -6.06
C GLN A 298 21.21 -1.09 -6.54
N TYR A 299 20.33 -1.02 -7.54
CA TYR A 299 19.78 0.24 -8.04
C TYR A 299 19.04 1.02 -6.95
N CYS A 300 18.25 0.35 -6.10
CA CYS A 300 17.57 1.02 -4.98
C CYS A 300 18.57 1.70 -4.03
N ILE A 301 19.71 1.04 -3.78
CA ILE A 301 20.74 1.53 -2.86
C ILE A 301 21.53 2.67 -3.50
N ASP A 302 21.99 2.49 -4.74
CA ASP A 302 22.87 3.44 -5.44
C ASP A 302 22.13 4.76 -5.73
N GLU A 303 20.88 4.68 -6.19
CA GLU A 303 20.05 5.86 -6.48
C GLU A 303 19.28 6.39 -5.25
N SER A 304 19.45 5.76 -4.08
CA SER A 304 18.78 6.15 -2.84
C SER A 304 17.26 6.32 -2.98
N CYS A 305 16.60 5.35 -3.62
CA CYS A 305 15.15 5.39 -3.88
C CYS A 305 14.34 5.55 -2.57
N SER A 306 13.11 6.07 -2.66
CA SER A 306 12.26 6.21 -1.47
C SER A 306 11.88 4.86 -0.86
N SER A 307 11.61 4.83 0.45
CA SER A 307 11.19 3.59 1.12
C SER A 307 9.84 3.06 0.61
N GLU A 308 8.97 3.93 0.12
CA GLU A 308 7.69 3.53 -0.48
C GLU A 308 7.89 2.83 -1.82
N VAL A 309 8.83 3.31 -2.66
CA VAL A 309 9.18 2.64 -3.92
C VAL A 309 9.73 1.25 -3.63
N PHE A 310 10.63 1.10 -2.66
CA PHE A 310 11.14 -0.22 -2.25
C PHE A 310 10.01 -1.16 -1.79
N ILE A 311 9.10 -0.67 -0.95
CA ILE A 311 7.97 -1.47 -0.44
C ILE A 311 7.05 -1.91 -1.58
N ASN A 312 6.62 -0.98 -2.43
CA ASN A 312 5.60 -1.22 -3.44
C ASN A 312 6.13 -1.95 -4.69
N CYS A 313 7.37 -1.66 -5.10
CA CYS A 313 7.93 -2.17 -6.35
C CYS A 313 8.80 -3.43 -6.15
N LEU A 314 9.35 -3.65 -4.96
CA LEU A 314 10.24 -4.80 -4.70
C LEU A 314 9.66 -5.75 -3.65
N PHE A 315 9.39 -5.25 -2.44
CA PHE A 315 9.00 -6.11 -1.31
C PHE A 315 7.60 -6.73 -1.46
N LEU A 316 6.55 -5.92 -1.64
CA LEU A 316 5.17 -6.42 -1.75
C LEU A 316 5.00 -7.40 -2.92
N PRO A 317 5.54 -7.13 -4.12
CA PRO A 317 5.50 -8.09 -5.21
C PRO A 317 6.25 -9.38 -4.89
N ALA A 318 7.44 -9.32 -4.29
CA ALA A 318 8.17 -10.52 -3.86
C ALA A 318 7.35 -11.39 -2.88
N VAL A 319 6.62 -10.76 -1.96
CA VAL A 319 5.74 -11.49 -1.02
C VAL A 319 4.55 -12.12 -1.74
N ARG A 320 3.92 -11.40 -2.69
CA ARG A 320 2.77 -11.88 -3.45
C ARG A 320 3.14 -13.02 -4.40
N ASP A 321 4.29 -12.90 -5.05
CA ASP A 321 4.77 -13.83 -6.08
C ASP A 321 5.52 -15.03 -5.45
N GLY A 322 5.73 -15.03 -4.12
CA GLY A 322 6.36 -16.11 -3.36
C GLY A 322 7.90 -16.11 -3.38
N GLU A 323 8.51 -15.05 -3.90
CA GLU A 323 9.96 -14.90 -4.14
C GLU A 323 10.68 -14.12 -3.02
N LEU A 324 10.09 -14.07 -1.81
CA LEU A 324 10.69 -13.36 -0.68
C LEU A 324 12.07 -13.90 -0.30
N SER A 325 12.30 -15.22 -0.39
CA SER A 325 13.61 -15.83 -0.15
C SER A 325 14.65 -15.33 -1.15
N THR A 326 14.29 -15.24 -2.43
CA THR A 326 15.17 -14.71 -3.48
C THR A 326 15.57 -13.28 -3.16
N LEU A 327 14.63 -12.42 -2.78
CA LEU A 327 14.93 -11.04 -2.38
C LEU A 327 15.88 -10.99 -1.16
N GLN A 328 15.65 -11.84 -0.17
CA GLN A 328 16.49 -11.94 1.03
C GLN A 328 17.92 -12.36 0.70
N ASP A 329 18.09 -13.37 -0.17
CA ASP A 329 19.41 -13.86 -0.59
C ASP A 329 20.19 -12.76 -1.33
N GLN A 330 19.52 -12.01 -2.21
CA GLN A 330 20.14 -10.92 -2.97
C GLN A 330 20.52 -9.73 -2.07
N LEU A 331 19.70 -9.41 -1.07
CA LEU A 331 20.03 -8.40 -0.06
C LEU A 331 21.30 -8.79 0.72
N ILE A 332 21.47 -10.06 1.10
CA ILE A 332 22.67 -10.56 1.78
C ILE A 332 23.89 -10.55 0.85
N LEU A 333 23.70 -10.91 -0.42
CA LEU A 333 24.76 -10.91 -1.42
C LEU A 333 25.37 -9.52 -1.61
N ILE A 334 24.52 -8.49 -1.68
CA ILE A 334 24.93 -7.09 -1.92
C ILE A 334 25.43 -6.41 -0.64
N ASP A 335 24.72 -6.63 0.47
CA ASP A 335 25.10 -6.08 1.77
C ASP A 335 24.94 -7.12 2.88
N SER A 336 25.99 -7.92 3.06
CA SER A 336 26.05 -8.93 4.14
C SER A 336 25.90 -8.36 5.55
N SER A 337 26.04 -7.03 5.75
CA SER A 337 25.86 -6.36 7.05
C SER A 337 24.43 -5.81 7.26
N LEU A 338 23.65 -5.69 6.18
CA LEU A 338 22.32 -5.07 6.08
C LEU A 338 22.28 -3.61 6.59
N LYS A 339 23.42 -2.90 6.60
CA LYS A 339 23.51 -1.51 7.05
C LYS A 339 22.99 -0.54 5.99
N LYS A 340 23.32 -0.76 4.71
CA LYS A 340 22.86 0.07 3.59
C LYS A 340 21.35 -0.07 3.40
N CYS A 341 20.81 -1.27 3.58
CA CYS A 341 19.38 -1.54 3.45
C CYS A 341 18.55 -1.25 4.71
N ASN A 342 19.18 -0.72 5.78
CA ASN A 342 18.55 -0.57 7.09
C ASN A 342 17.29 0.32 7.03
N SER A 343 17.36 1.48 6.37
CA SER A 343 16.21 2.37 6.19
C SER A 343 15.01 1.68 5.54
N TYR A 344 15.25 0.90 4.47
CA TYR A 344 14.24 0.13 3.76
C TYR A 344 13.62 -0.97 4.62
N LEU A 345 14.46 -1.77 5.29
CA LEU A 345 14.01 -2.87 6.14
C LEU A 345 13.21 -2.36 7.36
N ALA A 346 13.58 -1.20 7.93
CA ALA A 346 12.83 -0.57 9.02
C ALA A 346 11.45 -0.14 8.52
N ALA A 347 11.39 0.48 7.33
CA ALA A 347 10.14 0.90 6.71
C ALA A 347 9.23 -0.30 6.40
N VAL A 348 9.77 -1.39 5.87
CA VAL A 348 9.05 -2.66 5.63
C VAL A 348 8.47 -3.20 6.93
N CYS A 349 9.28 -3.33 7.99
CA CYS A 349 8.80 -3.80 9.30
C CYS A 349 7.68 -2.90 9.86
N LYS A 350 7.82 -1.57 9.74
CA LYS A 350 6.80 -0.61 10.17
C LYS A 350 5.51 -0.74 9.36
N TYR A 351 5.61 -0.93 8.04
CA TYR A 351 4.48 -1.15 7.14
C TYR A 351 3.72 -2.44 7.49
N LEU A 352 4.44 -3.55 7.72
CA LEU A 352 3.85 -4.84 8.10
C LEU A 352 3.15 -4.79 9.47
N ALA A 353 3.74 -4.08 10.44
CA ALA A 353 3.13 -3.88 11.75
C ALA A 353 1.81 -3.08 11.65
N LYS A 354 1.80 -2.01 10.84
CA LYS A 354 0.61 -1.18 10.61
C LYS A 354 -0.50 -1.94 9.86
N SER A 355 -0.12 -2.82 8.93
CA SER A 355 -1.06 -3.63 8.13
C SER A 355 -1.47 -4.95 8.80
N HIS A 356 -1.01 -5.22 10.03
CA HIS A 356 -1.33 -6.41 10.81
C HIS A 356 -0.89 -7.76 10.18
N HIS A 357 0.11 -7.76 9.29
CA HIS A 357 0.70 -8.98 8.71
C HIS A 357 1.80 -9.55 9.62
N TYR A 358 1.43 -10.05 10.80
CA TYR A 358 2.37 -10.43 11.86
C TYR A 358 3.28 -11.63 11.51
N TYR A 359 2.84 -12.57 10.68
CA TYR A 359 3.68 -13.70 10.26
C TYR A 359 4.82 -13.27 9.34
N THR A 360 4.53 -12.46 8.32
CA THR A 360 5.54 -11.88 7.43
C THR A 360 6.45 -10.92 8.18
N LEU A 361 5.90 -10.13 9.11
CA LEU A 361 6.69 -9.28 10.01
C LEU A 361 7.70 -10.08 10.81
N TYR A 362 7.26 -11.20 11.40
CA TYR A 362 8.12 -12.09 12.16
C TYR A 362 9.25 -12.69 11.30
N GLN A 363 8.95 -13.14 10.08
CA GLN A 363 9.96 -13.63 9.13
C GLN A 363 10.98 -12.55 8.78
N MET A 364 10.54 -11.32 8.50
CA MET A 364 11.44 -10.20 8.18
C MET A 364 12.28 -9.76 9.37
N GLN A 365 11.75 -9.80 10.60
CA GLN A 365 12.52 -9.50 11.80
C GLN A 365 13.63 -10.52 12.04
N LEU A 366 13.38 -11.80 11.79
CA LEU A 366 14.41 -12.85 11.85
C LEU A 366 15.48 -12.65 10.79
N PHE A 367 15.09 -12.35 9.56
CA PHE A 367 16.04 -12.01 8.48
C PHE A 367 16.94 -10.82 8.89
N CYS A 368 16.35 -9.79 9.49
CA CYS A 368 17.08 -8.64 9.99
C CYS A 368 17.92 -8.94 11.25
N LYS A 369 17.83 -10.14 11.83
CA LYS A 369 18.36 -10.50 13.16
C LYS A 369 17.90 -9.56 14.28
N ASP A 370 16.69 -9.02 14.18
CA ASP A 370 16.04 -8.29 15.28
C ASP A 370 15.32 -9.30 16.18
N PHE A 371 16.10 -10.04 16.96
CA PHE A 371 15.61 -11.08 17.87
C PHE A 371 14.63 -10.53 18.91
N ILE A 372 14.81 -9.28 19.37
CA ILE A 372 13.93 -8.66 20.37
C ILE A 372 12.55 -8.42 19.76
N ARG A 373 12.46 -7.76 18.59
CA ARG A 373 11.16 -7.54 17.95
C ARG A 373 10.54 -8.84 17.44
N ALA A 374 11.34 -9.83 17.03
CA ALA A 374 10.85 -11.16 16.68
C ALA A 374 10.19 -11.86 17.88
N ALA A 375 10.78 -11.74 19.09
CA ALA A 375 10.18 -12.22 20.32
C ALA A 375 8.88 -11.48 20.65
N MET A 376 8.87 -10.15 20.52
CA MET A 376 7.64 -9.35 20.72
C MET A 376 6.53 -9.72 19.72
N SER A 377 6.87 -9.98 18.45
CA SER A 377 5.92 -10.47 17.44
C SER A 377 5.38 -11.86 17.78
N CYS A 378 6.21 -12.76 18.34
CA CYS A 378 5.73 -14.05 18.85
C CYS A 378 4.77 -13.89 20.03
N ILE A 379 5.06 -12.96 20.95
CA ILE A 379 4.15 -12.61 22.05
C ILE A 379 2.84 -12.03 21.48
N GLN A 380 2.91 -11.18 20.45
CA GLN A 380 1.73 -10.64 19.78
C GLN A 380 0.91 -11.72 19.07
N LEU A 381 1.55 -12.70 18.43
CA LEU A 381 0.90 -13.85 17.80
C LEU A 381 0.19 -14.75 18.82
N PHE A 382 0.76 -14.90 20.02
CA PHE A 382 0.10 -15.59 21.13
C PHE A 382 -1.25 -14.94 21.49
N TYR A 383 -1.34 -13.61 21.42
CA TYR A 383 -2.56 -12.83 21.66
C TYR A 383 -3.50 -12.66 20.47
N LEU A 384 -2.99 -12.82 19.26
CA LEU A 384 -3.71 -12.51 18.03
C LEU A 384 -5.04 -13.29 18.01
N SER A 385 -6.14 -12.62 17.65
CA SER A 385 -7.54 -13.11 17.72
C SER A 385 -8.29 -12.99 19.06
N LYS A 386 -7.75 -12.31 20.09
CA LYS A 386 -8.39 -12.18 21.43
C LYS A 386 -8.85 -13.54 21.95
N ALA A 387 -7.90 -14.47 22.13
CA ALA A 387 -8.16 -15.78 22.71
C ALA A 387 -9.09 -15.65 23.93
N LYS A 388 -10.29 -16.23 23.83
CA LYS A 388 -11.34 -16.04 24.85
C LYS A 388 -11.09 -16.86 26.11
N THR A 389 -10.26 -17.91 26.03
CA THR A 389 -10.10 -18.91 27.08
C THR A 389 -8.65 -19.38 27.22
N TYR A 390 -8.25 -19.82 28.41
CA TYR A 390 -6.89 -20.33 28.68
C TYR A 390 -6.58 -21.64 27.94
N ALA A 391 -7.59 -22.42 27.56
CA ALA A 391 -7.40 -23.60 26.71
C ALA A 391 -6.81 -23.23 25.34
N THR A 392 -7.37 -22.21 24.68
CA THR A 392 -6.86 -21.72 23.39
C THR A 392 -5.48 -21.06 23.50
N LEU A 393 -5.16 -20.46 24.65
CA LEU A 393 -3.81 -19.95 24.91
C LEU A 393 -2.80 -21.08 25.10
N ALA A 394 -3.20 -22.19 25.74
CA ALA A 394 -2.31 -23.33 25.96
C ALA A 394 -1.89 -23.99 24.64
N GLU A 395 -2.79 -24.11 23.66
CA GLU A 395 -2.47 -24.58 22.30
C GLU A 395 -1.46 -23.68 21.59
N ARG A 396 -1.46 -22.38 21.91
CA ARG A 396 -0.56 -21.37 21.34
C ARG A 396 0.74 -21.18 22.13
N SER A 397 0.97 -21.96 23.19
CA SER A 397 2.17 -21.88 24.03
C SER A 397 3.48 -22.01 23.23
N ASN A 398 3.45 -22.71 22.10
CA ASN A 398 4.58 -22.80 21.16
C ASN A 398 5.10 -21.43 20.71
N HIS A 399 4.26 -20.39 20.61
CA HIS A 399 4.71 -19.04 20.28
C HIS A 399 5.53 -18.41 21.40
N LEU A 400 5.17 -18.65 22.66
CA LEU A 400 5.94 -18.16 23.81
C LEU A 400 7.27 -18.91 23.93
N THR A 401 7.31 -20.21 23.66
CA THR A 401 8.57 -20.97 23.58
C THR A 401 9.49 -20.39 22.52
N LYS A 402 8.99 -20.10 21.31
CA LYS A 402 9.77 -19.41 20.26
C LYS A 402 10.27 -18.04 20.72
N ALA A 403 9.45 -17.27 21.44
CA ALA A 403 9.88 -15.97 21.98
C ALA A 403 11.06 -16.12 22.96
N LEU A 404 11.05 -17.17 23.81
CA LEU A 404 12.18 -17.48 24.70
C LEU A 404 13.44 -17.83 23.90
N ASP A 405 13.32 -18.67 22.87
CA ASP A 405 14.44 -19.05 22.01
C ASP A 405 15.07 -17.82 21.33
N HIS A 406 14.26 -16.83 20.95
CA HIS A 406 14.74 -15.57 20.36
C HIS A 406 15.44 -14.68 21.37
N TYR A 407 14.91 -14.52 22.59
CA TYR A 407 15.62 -13.79 23.64
C TYR A 407 16.94 -14.46 24.02
N GLN A 408 16.97 -15.79 24.08
CA GLN A 408 18.22 -16.54 24.28
C GLN A 408 19.19 -16.37 23.10
N SER A 409 18.68 -16.37 21.86
CA SER A 409 19.48 -16.11 20.66
C SER A 409 20.06 -14.69 20.64
N TYR A 410 19.34 -13.71 21.16
CA TYR A 410 19.84 -12.34 21.32
C TYR A 410 21.04 -12.27 22.26
N LEU A 411 21.00 -13.01 23.38
CA LEU A 411 22.08 -13.09 24.36
C LEU A 411 23.26 -13.92 23.87
N ASN A 412 23.04 -14.89 22.98
CA ASN A 412 24.08 -15.78 22.47
C ASN A 412 24.93 -15.10 21.38
N PRO A 413 26.23 -14.85 21.61
CA PRO A 413 27.11 -14.22 20.62
C PRO A 413 27.23 -15.00 19.30
N LEU A 414 27.09 -16.34 19.34
CA LEU A 414 27.25 -17.21 18.17
C LEU A 414 26.13 -17.03 17.12
N LYS A 415 24.97 -16.46 17.50
CA LYS A 415 23.84 -16.27 16.59
C LYS A 415 23.95 -14.99 15.76
N TRP A 416 24.92 -14.13 16.05
CA TRP A 416 25.08 -12.83 15.40
C TRP A 416 25.86 -12.90 14.08
N ASP A 417 26.65 -13.95 13.82
CA ASP A 417 27.47 -14.12 12.61
C ASP A 417 28.19 -12.82 12.19
N ARG A 418 28.02 -12.37 10.93
CA ARG A 418 28.62 -11.15 10.35
C ARG A 418 27.92 -9.85 10.80
N ILE A 419 26.79 -9.97 11.49
CA ILE A 419 25.95 -8.85 11.88
C ILE A 419 26.21 -8.51 13.35
N PRO A 420 26.77 -7.33 13.69
CA PRO A 420 27.08 -7.02 15.07
C PRO A 420 25.80 -6.80 15.90
N ARG A 421 25.81 -7.31 17.14
CA ARG A 421 24.78 -7.04 18.15
C ARG A 421 24.64 -5.52 18.37
N PRO A 422 23.42 -4.97 18.33
CA PRO A 422 23.23 -3.54 18.52
C PRO A 422 23.56 -3.15 19.97
N LYS A 423 24.33 -2.06 20.13
CA LYS A 423 24.74 -1.54 21.45
C LYS A 423 23.63 -0.65 22.01
N SER A 424 23.28 -0.82 23.29
CA SER A 424 22.20 -0.09 23.97
C SER A 424 22.48 1.41 24.22
N PHE A 425 23.70 1.89 23.94
CA PHE A 425 24.23 3.18 24.43
C PHE A 425 24.25 4.35 23.43
N GLN A 426 23.44 4.34 22.37
CA GLN A 426 23.26 5.54 21.54
C GLN A 426 21.78 5.90 21.38
N GLN A 427 21.29 6.69 22.34
CA GLN A 427 20.12 7.54 22.13
C GLN A 427 20.55 8.73 21.26
N GLY A 428 20.28 8.63 19.97
CA GLY A 428 19.97 9.78 19.13
C GLY A 428 18.49 9.68 18.73
N PRO A 429 17.79 10.80 18.48
CA PRO A 429 16.36 10.83 18.17
C PRO A 429 16.09 10.42 16.72
N SER A 430 16.64 9.29 16.29
CA SER A 430 16.29 8.69 15.01
C SER A 430 15.78 7.28 15.25
N ASN A 431 14.48 7.09 15.04
CA ASN A 431 13.78 5.80 14.96
C ASN A 431 14.27 4.96 13.74
N SER A 432 15.52 5.11 13.34
CA SER A 432 16.09 4.60 12.08
C SER A 432 16.77 3.23 12.24
N SER A 433 16.95 2.72 13.46
CA SER A 433 17.51 1.38 13.66
C SER A 433 16.47 0.29 13.39
N VAL A 434 16.73 -0.53 12.36
CA VAL A 434 16.04 -1.80 12.11
C VAL A 434 16.07 -2.72 13.32
N ARG A 435 17.13 -2.67 14.14
CA ARG A 435 17.32 -3.61 15.25
C ARG A 435 17.10 -2.93 16.59
N MET A 436 16.20 -3.48 17.39
CA MET A 436 16.00 -3.04 18.77
C MET A 436 17.14 -3.52 19.67
N ALA A 437 17.62 -2.65 20.54
CA ALA A 437 18.66 -2.96 21.52
C ALA A 437 18.07 -2.86 22.93
N LEU A 438 18.27 -3.91 23.71
CA LEU A 438 17.99 -3.95 25.14
C LEU A 438 19.26 -4.36 25.90
N THR A 439 19.37 -3.91 27.15
CA THR A 439 20.42 -4.38 28.07
C THR A 439 20.21 -5.84 28.42
N ASP A 440 21.27 -6.55 28.78
CA ASP A 440 21.18 -7.95 29.19
C ASP A 440 20.22 -8.11 30.36
N SER A 441 20.23 -7.20 31.34
CA SER A 441 19.31 -7.22 32.48
C SER A 441 17.84 -7.15 32.05
N GLU A 442 17.50 -6.27 31.10
CA GLU A 442 16.13 -6.14 30.61
C GLU A 442 15.70 -7.36 29.80
N VAL A 443 16.60 -7.96 29.02
CA VAL A 443 16.28 -9.21 28.30
C VAL A 443 16.05 -10.37 29.26
N HIS A 444 16.86 -10.51 30.31
CA HIS A 444 16.63 -11.51 31.35
C HIS A 444 15.29 -11.29 32.05
N ARG A 445 14.92 -10.04 32.33
CA ARG A 445 13.60 -9.68 32.86
C ARG A 445 12.48 -10.14 31.92
N GLN A 446 12.57 -9.84 30.63
CA GLN A 446 11.57 -10.28 29.64
C GLN A 446 11.48 -11.82 29.54
N ILE A 447 12.61 -12.52 29.61
CA ILE A 447 12.64 -13.99 29.69
C ILE A 447 11.87 -14.49 30.92
N SER A 448 12.09 -13.90 32.10
CA SER A 448 11.37 -14.24 33.33
C SER A 448 9.87 -14.03 33.18
N ILE A 449 9.44 -12.91 32.60
CA ILE A 449 8.02 -12.62 32.37
C ILE A 449 7.38 -13.64 31.42
N VAL A 450 8.05 -13.98 30.31
CA VAL A 450 7.52 -14.97 29.35
C VAL A 450 7.42 -16.37 30.00
N LYS A 451 8.41 -16.76 30.82
CA LYS A 451 8.35 -18.02 31.59
C LYS A 451 7.19 -18.02 32.58
N LEU A 452 7.00 -16.93 33.33
CA LEU A 452 5.86 -16.78 34.24
C LEU A 452 4.53 -16.89 33.47
N GLN A 453 4.41 -16.28 32.28
CA GLN A 453 3.20 -16.37 31.47
C GLN A 453 2.92 -17.80 31.00
N LEU A 454 3.96 -18.58 30.65
CA LEU A 454 3.83 -19.99 30.31
C LEU A 454 3.32 -20.81 31.50
N GLU A 455 3.88 -20.58 32.69
CA GLU A 455 3.44 -21.23 33.92
C GLU A 455 1.98 -20.90 34.28
N VAL A 456 1.59 -19.62 34.15
CA VAL A 456 0.21 -19.16 34.34
C VAL A 456 -0.73 -19.84 33.35
N THR A 457 -0.37 -19.87 32.08
CA THR A 457 -1.20 -20.48 31.03
C THR A 457 -1.39 -21.97 31.29
N LYS A 458 -0.31 -22.68 31.69
CA LYS A 458 -0.36 -24.09 32.07
C LYS A 458 -1.23 -24.34 33.30
N TYR A 459 -1.13 -23.49 34.33
CA TYR A 459 -1.93 -23.61 35.55
C TYR A 459 -3.43 -23.36 35.28
N MET A 460 -3.76 -22.30 34.56
CA MET A 460 -5.15 -21.89 34.27
C MET A 460 -5.83 -22.74 33.18
N SER A 461 -5.06 -23.43 32.33
CA SER A 461 -5.63 -24.34 31.31
C SER A 461 -6.30 -25.59 31.90
N ALA A 462 -6.10 -25.88 33.18
CA ALA A 462 -6.75 -27.01 33.84
C ALA A 462 -8.26 -26.74 34.08
N PRO A 463 -9.15 -27.72 33.88
CA PRO A 463 -10.56 -27.60 34.26
C PRO A 463 -10.71 -27.39 35.77
N PRO A 464 -11.63 -26.54 36.26
CA PRO A 464 -12.68 -25.79 35.56
C PRO A 464 -12.25 -24.39 35.04
N LEU A 465 -11.06 -23.91 35.40
CA LEU A 465 -10.54 -22.56 35.09
C LEU A 465 -10.34 -22.30 33.59
N SER A 466 -10.22 -23.38 32.81
CA SER A 466 -10.05 -23.33 31.35
C SER A 466 -11.05 -22.46 30.58
N LYS A 467 -12.29 -22.28 31.08
CA LYS A 467 -13.37 -21.53 30.41
C LYS A 467 -13.42 -20.04 30.77
N GLU A 468 -12.60 -19.59 31.72
CA GLU A 468 -12.57 -18.19 32.11
C GLU A 468 -11.94 -17.28 31.04
N PRO A 469 -12.32 -15.97 31.02
CA PRO A 469 -11.68 -15.00 30.15
C PRO A 469 -10.18 -14.95 30.45
N ALA A 470 -9.38 -15.16 29.41
CA ALA A 470 -7.94 -15.23 29.54
C ALA A 470 -7.36 -13.84 29.82
N ILE A 471 -6.75 -13.68 31.01
CA ILE A 471 -6.00 -12.49 31.43
C ILE A 471 -4.53 -12.87 31.45
N THR A 472 -3.66 -11.94 31.11
CA THR A 472 -2.24 -12.24 30.93
C THR A 472 -1.34 -11.17 31.53
N LEU A 473 -0.07 -11.54 31.70
CA LEU A 473 0.98 -10.70 32.29
C LEU A 473 1.44 -9.56 31.38
N PHE A 474 1.03 -9.56 30.11
CA PHE A 474 1.36 -8.51 29.14
C PHE A 474 0.28 -7.40 29.11
N GLY A 475 -0.67 -7.41 30.06
CA GLY A 475 -1.74 -6.41 30.22
C GLY A 475 -1.39 -5.26 31.17
N ASN A 476 -2.40 -4.48 31.57
CA ASN A 476 -2.22 -3.39 32.54
C ASN A 476 -2.09 -3.89 33.98
N THR A 477 -1.57 -3.05 34.89
CA THR A 477 -1.37 -3.41 36.30
C THR A 477 -2.64 -3.94 36.98
N ALA A 478 -3.82 -3.38 36.65
CA ALA A 478 -5.09 -3.84 37.19
C ALA A 478 -5.48 -5.26 36.71
N GLN A 479 -5.22 -5.58 35.44
CA GLN A 479 -5.42 -6.90 34.85
C GLN A 479 -4.47 -7.91 35.49
N ILE A 480 -3.21 -7.55 35.70
CA ILE A 480 -2.22 -8.40 36.37
C ILE A 480 -2.61 -8.66 37.83
N SER A 481 -3.07 -7.63 38.56
CA SER A 481 -3.60 -7.80 39.93
C SER A 481 -4.82 -8.72 39.98
N ASN A 482 -5.77 -8.55 39.05
CA ASN A 482 -6.93 -9.44 38.94
C ASN A 482 -6.51 -10.89 38.63
N LEU A 483 -5.54 -11.09 37.73
CA LEU A 483 -4.96 -12.40 37.44
C LEU A 483 -4.34 -13.03 38.71
N CYS A 484 -3.60 -12.27 39.51
CA CYS A 484 -3.05 -12.76 40.77
C CYS A 484 -4.15 -13.19 41.76
N SER A 485 -5.21 -12.39 41.90
CA SER A 485 -6.37 -12.74 42.72
C SER A 485 -7.07 -14.02 42.23
N LYS A 486 -7.15 -14.22 40.91
CA LYS A 486 -7.67 -15.45 40.30
C LYS A 486 -6.77 -16.66 40.56
N LEU A 487 -5.44 -16.51 40.46
CA LEU A 487 -4.49 -17.59 40.76
C LEU A 487 -4.61 -18.06 42.21
N LEU A 488 -4.78 -17.12 43.14
CA LEU A 488 -4.96 -17.39 44.58
C LEU A 488 -6.31 -18.07 44.91
N THR A 489 -7.29 -17.97 44.03
CA THR A 489 -8.63 -18.56 44.21
C THR A 489 -8.87 -19.79 43.32
N GLY A 490 -7.85 -20.23 42.58
CA GLY A 490 -7.91 -21.37 41.66
C GLY A 490 -7.96 -22.72 42.38
N SER A 491 -8.64 -23.70 41.79
CA SER A 491 -9.04 -24.95 42.46
C SER A 491 -8.04 -26.12 42.35
N LYS A 492 -6.91 -25.97 41.65
CA LYS A 492 -5.98 -27.09 41.40
C LYS A 492 -5.06 -27.39 42.58
N SER A 493 -4.32 -26.38 43.05
CA SER A 493 -3.41 -26.48 44.19
C SER A 493 -3.17 -25.08 44.73
N PHE A 494 -3.63 -24.81 45.95
CA PHE A 494 -3.53 -23.48 46.54
C PHE A 494 -2.06 -23.02 46.65
N ASN A 495 -1.17 -23.91 47.09
CA ASN A 495 0.24 -23.59 47.27
C ASN A 495 0.93 -23.23 45.95
N ASP A 496 0.66 -23.98 44.87
CA ASP A 496 1.25 -23.69 43.55
C ASP A 496 0.73 -22.37 42.97
N GLY A 497 -0.58 -22.12 43.14
CA GLY A 497 -1.19 -20.84 42.78
C GLY A 497 -0.63 -19.67 43.57
N PHE A 498 -0.39 -19.85 44.87
CA PHE A 498 0.21 -18.85 45.75
C PHE A 498 1.66 -18.54 45.35
N GLN A 499 2.50 -19.56 45.15
CA GLN A 499 3.90 -19.36 44.75
C GLN A 499 4.02 -18.68 43.39
N LEU A 500 3.11 -18.99 42.45
CA LEU A 500 3.07 -18.33 41.15
C LEU A 500 2.60 -16.87 41.28
N ALA A 501 1.52 -16.60 42.02
CA ALA A 501 1.04 -15.23 42.28
C ALA A 501 2.09 -14.39 43.02
N PHE A 502 2.77 -14.96 44.01
CA PHE A 502 3.83 -14.30 44.77
C PHE A 502 5.00 -13.87 43.88
N ARG A 503 5.50 -14.75 43.01
CA ARG A 503 6.54 -14.41 42.03
C ARG A 503 6.10 -13.30 41.08
N ILE A 504 4.84 -13.31 40.61
CA ILE A 504 4.30 -12.24 39.76
C ILE A 504 4.23 -10.92 40.52
N ILE A 505 3.75 -10.92 41.76
CA ILE A 505 3.67 -9.71 42.60
C ILE A 505 5.06 -9.10 42.80
N GLN A 506 6.08 -9.92 43.05
CA GLN A 506 7.47 -9.45 43.19
C GLN A 506 8.03 -8.88 41.87
N GLU A 507 7.86 -9.60 40.76
CA GLU A 507 8.40 -9.22 39.45
C GLU A 507 7.78 -7.91 38.91
N PHE A 508 6.48 -7.70 39.16
CA PHE A 508 5.73 -6.51 38.74
C PHE A 508 5.60 -5.45 39.84
N GLN A 509 6.17 -5.69 41.02
CA GLN A 509 6.10 -4.79 42.19
C GLN A 509 4.67 -4.35 42.53
N LEU A 510 3.72 -5.31 42.54
CA LEU A 510 2.31 -5.02 42.80
C LEU A 510 2.07 -4.74 44.30
N ASN A 511 1.00 -3.99 44.59
CA ASN A 511 0.58 -3.76 45.97
C ASN A 511 0.01 -5.05 46.59
N TYR A 512 0.77 -5.65 47.51
CA TYR A 512 0.40 -6.86 48.23
C TYR A 512 -0.98 -6.76 48.90
N ASN A 513 -1.28 -5.64 49.56
CA ASN A 513 -2.53 -5.45 50.31
C ASN A 513 -3.74 -5.53 49.38
N GLN A 514 -3.67 -4.86 48.23
CA GLN A 514 -4.78 -4.84 47.27
C GLN A 514 -5.05 -6.22 46.67
N VAL A 515 -3.99 -6.93 46.27
CA VAL A 515 -4.11 -8.27 45.66
C VAL A 515 -4.60 -9.29 46.69
N TYR A 516 -4.02 -9.29 47.89
CA TYR A 516 -4.39 -10.23 48.94
C TYR A 516 -5.79 -9.97 49.52
N ALA A 517 -6.20 -8.70 49.67
CA ALA A 517 -7.56 -8.38 50.10
C ALA A 517 -8.61 -8.84 49.08
N ALA A 518 -8.38 -8.63 47.78
CA ALA A 518 -9.26 -9.10 46.72
C ALA A 518 -9.35 -10.64 46.67
N ALA A 519 -8.24 -11.33 46.85
CA ALA A 519 -8.22 -12.80 46.97
C ALA A 519 -8.98 -13.28 48.21
N ALA A 520 -8.78 -12.64 49.36
CA ALA A 520 -9.46 -12.95 50.61
C ALA A 520 -10.98 -12.74 50.52
N GLN A 521 -11.42 -11.67 49.85
CA GLN A 521 -12.83 -11.44 49.56
C GLN A 521 -13.42 -12.62 48.78
N SER A 522 -12.81 -13.00 47.66
CA SER A 522 -13.32 -14.09 46.82
C SER A 522 -13.29 -15.46 47.51
N LEU A 523 -12.25 -15.74 48.31
CA LEU A 523 -12.20 -16.96 49.14
C LEU A 523 -13.28 -16.97 50.23
N GLY A 524 -13.59 -15.80 50.79
CA GLY A 524 -14.66 -15.62 51.78
C GLY A 524 -16.04 -15.85 51.17
N GLU A 525 -16.32 -15.28 49.99
CA GLU A 525 -17.56 -15.51 49.23
C GLU A 525 -17.75 -16.98 48.87
N LYS A 526 -16.67 -17.68 48.47
CA LYS A 526 -16.67 -19.13 48.19
C LYS A 526 -16.72 -20.01 49.44
N ARG A 527 -16.67 -19.42 50.64
CA ARG A 527 -16.69 -20.11 51.95
C ARG A 527 -15.58 -21.18 52.10
N ALA A 528 -14.39 -20.93 51.52
CA ALA A 528 -13.28 -21.89 51.48
C ALA A 528 -12.34 -21.76 52.70
N TYR A 529 -12.81 -22.16 53.91
CA TYR A 529 -12.10 -21.95 55.18
C TYR A 529 -10.72 -22.60 55.27
N SER A 530 -10.56 -23.81 54.75
CA SER A 530 -9.26 -24.52 54.73
C SER A 530 -8.22 -23.78 53.91
N THR A 531 -8.63 -23.26 52.75
CA THR A 531 -7.81 -22.47 51.83
C THR A 531 -7.43 -21.12 52.45
N ILE A 532 -8.34 -20.47 53.19
CA ILE A 532 -8.03 -19.21 53.91
C ILE A 532 -6.96 -19.44 54.98
N LYS A 533 -7.02 -20.55 55.74
CA LYS A 533 -5.98 -20.89 56.72
C LYS A 533 -4.63 -21.14 56.05
N GLN A 534 -4.63 -21.85 54.92
CA GLN A 534 -3.41 -22.06 54.13
C GLN A 534 -2.86 -20.74 53.59
N PHE A 535 -3.71 -19.84 53.10
CA PHE A 535 -3.30 -18.52 52.61
C PHE A 535 -2.57 -17.71 53.66
N VAL A 536 -3.11 -17.67 54.88
CA VAL A 536 -2.50 -16.97 56.01
C VAL A 536 -1.17 -17.58 56.41
N ASN A 537 -1.03 -18.91 56.36
CA ASN A 537 0.23 -19.57 56.63
C ASN A 537 1.27 -19.28 55.54
N CYS A 538 0.89 -19.37 54.26
CA CYS A 538 1.78 -19.03 53.15
C CYS A 538 2.25 -17.56 53.18
N ILE A 539 1.38 -16.62 53.59
CA ILE A 539 1.77 -15.21 53.81
C ILE A 539 2.79 -15.10 54.95
N LYS A 540 2.60 -15.82 56.07
CA LYS A 540 3.56 -15.83 57.18
C LYS A 540 4.91 -16.41 56.76
N ASP A 541 4.90 -17.51 56.01
CA ASP A 541 6.10 -18.21 55.55
C ASP A 541 6.87 -17.39 54.49
N SER A 542 6.20 -16.45 53.81
CA SER A 542 6.84 -15.58 52.81
C SER A 542 7.77 -14.51 53.40
N GLY A 543 7.76 -14.29 54.73
CA GLY A 543 8.68 -13.39 55.44
C GLY A 543 8.50 -11.89 55.17
N LEU A 544 7.54 -11.49 54.31
CA LEU A 544 7.29 -10.11 53.88
C LEU A 544 6.03 -9.49 54.51
N SER A 545 5.45 -10.11 55.53
CA SER A 545 4.13 -9.73 56.05
C SER A 545 4.18 -9.03 57.42
N ASP A 546 3.66 -7.82 57.49
CA ASP A 546 3.35 -7.16 58.76
C ASP A 546 2.10 -7.78 59.40
N HIS A 547 2.04 -7.76 60.74
CA HIS A 547 0.86 -8.24 61.48
C HIS A 547 -0.43 -7.49 61.09
N MET A 548 -0.30 -6.25 60.62
CA MET A 548 -1.42 -5.47 60.09
C MET A 548 -1.99 -6.05 58.78
N LEU A 549 -1.13 -6.46 57.84
CA LEU A 549 -1.55 -7.03 56.56
C LEU A 549 -2.27 -8.36 56.76
N LEU A 550 -1.72 -9.24 57.61
CA LEU A 550 -2.32 -10.53 57.94
C LEU A 550 -3.72 -10.37 58.53
N ASP A 551 -3.87 -9.43 59.47
CA ASP A 551 -5.15 -9.17 60.11
C ASP A 551 -6.15 -8.51 59.17
N GLU A 552 -5.72 -7.62 58.26
CA GLU A 552 -6.56 -7.01 57.24
C GLU A 552 -7.12 -8.03 56.24
N VAL A 553 -6.28 -8.96 55.77
CA VAL A 553 -6.64 -10.06 54.87
C VAL A 553 -7.64 -10.99 55.55
N LEU A 554 -7.37 -11.39 56.80
CA LEU A 554 -8.27 -12.21 57.61
C LEU A 554 -9.62 -11.51 57.85
N LEU A 555 -9.61 -10.23 58.22
CA LEU A 555 -10.81 -9.46 58.49
C LEU A 555 -11.66 -9.30 57.23
N THR A 556 -11.02 -9.09 56.07
CA THR A 556 -11.70 -9.02 54.77
C THR A 556 -12.35 -10.34 54.39
N ALA A 557 -11.70 -11.48 54.64
CA ALA A 557 -12.31 -12.79 54.46
C ALA A 557 -13.51 -13.00 55.41
N ILE A 558 -13.37 -12.66 56.69
CA ILE A 558 -14.41 -12.80 57.72
C ILE A 558 -15.65 -11.95 57.38
N ARG A 559 -15.46 -10.69 56.93
CA ARG A 559 -16.55 -9.81 56.50
C ARG A 559 -17.42 -10.45 55.40
N ASN A 560 -16.79 -11.07 54.40
CA ASN A 560 -17.49 -11.62 53.23
C ASN A 560 -18.12 -13.01 53.46
N VAL A 561 -17.64 -13.75 54.47
CA VAL A 561 -18.27 -15.00 54.91
C VAL A 561 -19.60 -14.75 55.63
N ASN A 562 -19.71 -13.63 56.33
CA ASN A 562 -20.69 -13.38 57.39
C ASN A 562 -22.04 -12.81 56.90
N SER A 563 -22.50 -13.21 55.71
CA SER A 563 -23.70 -12.60 55.11
C SER A 563 -25.03 -13.08 55.67
N SER A 564 -25.18 -14.29 56.27
CA SER A 564 -26.48 -14.70 56.90
C SER A 564 -26.61 -16.12 57.51
N ASP A 565 -25.57 -16.96 57.62
CA ASP A 565 -25.75 -18.38 58.04
C ASP A 565 -25.12 -18.75 59.40
N GLY A 566 -25.94 -19.21 60.35
CA GLY A 566 -25.53 -19.68 61.69
C GLY A 566 -24.78 -21.02 61.72
N SER A 567 -24.67 -21.75 60.60
CA SER A 567 -24.02 -23.07 60.54
C SER A 567 -22.48 -23.02 60.58
N GLN A 568 -21.87 -21.83 60.48
CA GLN A 568 -20.42 -21.65 60.29
C GLN A 568 -19.68 -21.03 61.48
N ALA A 569 -20.36 -20.87 62.63
CA ALA A 569 -19.84 -20.17 63.81
C ALA A 569 -18.53 -20.76 64.38
N SER A 570 -18.32 -22.08 64.23
CA SER A 570 -17.10 -22.77 64.69
C SER A 570 -15.88 -22.50 63.81
N GLN A 571 -16.06 -22.48 62.49
CA GLN A 571 -14.98 -22.17 61.54
C GLN A 571 -14.59 -20.70 61.61
N LEU A 572 -15.57 -19.82 61.81
CA LEU A 572 -15.33 -18.38 61.98
C LEU A 572 -14.55 -18.09 63.27
N ASP A 573 -14.89 -18.77 64.38
CA ASP A 573 -14.14 -18.68 65.64
C ASP A 573 -12.68 -19.12 65.48
N SER A 574 -12.44 -20.17 64.68
CA SER A 574 -11.09 -20.62 64.35
C SER A 574 -10.30 -19.60 63.53
N LEU A 575 -10.95 -18.78 62.68
CA LEU A 575 -10.29 -17.72 61.93
C LEU A 575 -10.06 -16.48 62.80
N THR A 576 -11.01 -16.11 63.66
CA THR A 576 -10.87 -14.99 64.61
C THR A 576 -9.70 -15.21 65.58
N LYS A 577 -9.43 -16.46 65.97
CA LYS A 577 -8.26 -16.83 66.79
C LYS A 577 -6.91 -16.61 66.12
N LEU A 578 -6.87 -16.51 64.78
CA LEU A 578 -5.63 -16.27 64.04
C LEU A 578 -5.24 -14.80 63.96
N LEU A 579 -6.15 -13.88 64.32
CA LEU A 579 -5.91 -12.44 64.39
C LEU A 579 -4.99 -12.10 65.56
N ARG A 580 -4.10 -11.12 65.38
CA ARG A 580 -3.13 -10.71 66.41
C ARG A 580 -3.50 -9.40 67.10
N LEU A 581 -3.93 -8.41 66.34
CA LEU A 581 -4.30 -7.08 66.81
C LEU A 581 -5.65 -7.11 67.52
N ASP A 582 -5.73 -6.44 68.67
CA ASP A 582 -6.96 -6.40 69.47
C ASP A 582 -8.06 -5.61 68.76
N SER A 583 -7.72 -4.57 67.99
CA SER A 583 -8.67 -3.83 67.13
C SER A 583 -9.33 -4.72 66.08
N SER A 584 -8.54 -5.50 65.34
CA SER A 584 -9.02 -6.44 64.31
C SER A 584 -9.83 -7.59 64.91
N LYS A 585 -9.44 -8.10 66.09
CA LYS A 585 -10.21 -9.11 66.84
C LYS A 585 -11.56 -8.57 67.28
N ILE A 586 -11.61 -7.35 67.83
CA ILE A 586 -12.86 -6.72 68.25
C ILE A 586 -13.78 -6.58 67.03
N GLU A 587 -13.27 -6.10 65.89
CA GLU A 587 -14.07 -5.95 64.69
C GLU A 587 -14.55 -7.29 64.12
N ALA A 588 -13.71 -8.32 64.10
CA ALA A 588 -14.12 -9.66 63.72
C ALA A 588 -15.21 -10.22 64.66
N LEU A 589 -15.11 -10.01 65.97
CA LEU A 589 -16.12 -10.46 66.95
C LEU A 589 -17.46 -9.72 66.80
N ILE A 590 -17.42 -8.43 66.43
CA ILE A 590 -18.60 -7.65 66.08
C ILE A 590 -19.29 -8.26 64.87
N LEU A 591 -18.52 -8.52 63.80
CA LEU A 591 -19.04 -9.17 62.59
C LEU A 591 -19.66 -10.52 62.95
N CYS A 592 -18.97 -11.38 63.70
CA CYS A 592 -19.47 -12.70 64.11
C CYS A 592 -20.72 -12.67 65.03
N GLY A 593 -21.22 -11.50 65.43
CA GLY A 593 -22.37 -11.35 66.33
C GLY A 593 -22.09 -11.70 67.81
N LYS A 594 -20.83 -11.94 68.19
CA LYS A 594 -20.39 -12.27 69.56
C LYS A 594 -20.09 -11.00 70.37
N LEU A 595 -21.08 -10.11 70.45
CA LEU A 595 -20.92 -8.74 70.98
C LEU A 595 -20.45 -8.68 72.44
N ARG A 596 -20.83 -9.64 73.29
CA ARG A 596 -20.36 -9.72 74.68
C ARG A 596 -18.85 -9.95 74.77
N ASN A 597 -18.29 -10.80 73.90
CA ASN A 597 -16.84 -11.06 73.86
C ASN A 597 -16.08 -9.88 73.24
N ALA A 598 -16.67 -9.23 72.23
CA ALA A 598 -16.13 -8.00 71.66
C ALA A 598 -16.03 -6.89 72.72
N TYR A 599 -17.07 -6.74 73.56
CA TYR A 599 -17.09 -5.75 74.64
C TYR A 599 -16.02 -5.99 75.71
N LEU A 600 -15.84 -7.25 76.14
CA LEU A 600 -14.79 -7.60 77.10
C LEU A 600 -13.39 -7.28 76.57
N LEU A 601 -13.14 -7.54 75.29
CA LEU A 601 -11.86 -7.23 74.66
C LEU A 601 -11.67 -5.72 74.47
N ALA A 602 -12.73 -4.99 74.11
CA ALA A 602 -12.71 -3.54 73.93
C ALA A 602 -12.40 -2.75 75.21
N ILE A 603 -12.91 -3.20 76.37
CA ILE A 603 -12.54 -2.62 77.67
C ILE A 603 -11.06 -2.92 77.98
N LYS A 604 -10.62 -4.15 77.72
CA LYS A 604 -9.24 -4.57 78.00
C LYS A 604 -8.22 -3.77 77.17
N SER A 605 -8.59 -3.40 75.95
CA SER A 605 -7.77 -2.55 75.06
C SER A 605 -8.05 -1.05 75.23
N ASP A 606 -8.86 -0.64 76.21
CA ASP A 606 -9.30 0.74 76.49
C ASP A 606 -9.80 1.53 75.26
N SER A 607 -10.48 0.85 74.34
CA SER A 607 -10.94 1.46 73.09
C SER A 607 -12.39 1.93 73.21
N VAL A 608 -12.57 3.19 73.60
CA VAL A 608 -13.89 3.82 73.77
C VAL A 608 -14.69 3.82 72.46
N ASP A 609 -14.04 4.04 71.32
CA ASP A 609 -14.71 4.05 70.01
C ASP A 609 -15.19 2.67 69.57
N ALA A 610 -14.47 1.60 69.94
CA ALA A 610 -14.93 0.25 69.70
C ALA A 610 -16.20 -0.07 70.52
N VAL A 611 -16.29 0.40 71.77
CA VAL A 611 -17.49 0.25 72.62
C VAL A 611 -18.70 0.98 72.01
N LYS A 612 -18.51 2.17 71.44
CA LYS A 612 -19.58 2.88 70.70
C LYS A 612 -20.10 2.07 69.50
N ARG A 613 -19.18 1.47 68.72
CA ARG A 613 -19.56 0.61 67.57
C ARG A 613 -20.29 -0.65 68.01
N ILE A 614 -19.87 -1.28 69.12
CA ILE A 614 -20.55 -2.44 69.70
C ILE A 614 -21.97 -2.07 70.17
N ALA A 615 -22.17 -0.90 70.78
CA ALA A 615 -23.48 -0.44 71.22
C ALA A 615 -24.44 -0.19 70.04
N ALA A 616 -23.93 0.39 68.95
CA ALA A 616 -24.70 0.57 67.72
C ALA A 616 -25.12 -0.78 67.10
N GLU A 617 -24.19 -1.73 67.02
CA GLU A 617 -24.47 -3.06 66.47
C GLU A 617 -25.38 -3.91 67.38
N ALA A 618 -25.25 -3.78 68.70
CA ALA A 618 -26.14 -4.40 69.69
C ALA A 618 -27.58 -3.89 69.56
N THR A 619 -27.75 -2.61 69.22
CA THR A 619 -29.06 -2.03 68.93
C THR A 619 -29.62 -2.61 67.63
N ARG A 620 -28.80 -2.75 66.58
CA ARG A 620 -29.20 -3.32 65.29
C ARG A 620 -29.61 -4.80 65.40
N LEU A 621 -28.90 -5.59 66.21
CA LEU A 621 -29.16 -7.02 66.42
C LEU A 621 -30.14 -7.30 67.58
N ASN A 622 -30.80 -6.27 68.15
CA ASN A 622 -31.72 -6.36 69.29
C ASN A 622 -31.15 -7.05 70.55
N GLN A 623 -29.84 -6.99 70.78
CA GLN A 623 -29.19 -7.53 71.98
C GLN A 623 -29.18 -6.50 73.12
N MET A 624 -30.35 -6.28 73.74
CA MET A 624 -30.57 -5.24 74.76
C MET A 624 -29.65 -5.35 75.99
N ALA A 625 -29.27 -6.57 76.39
CA ALA A 625 -28.36 -6.80 77.51
C ALA A 625 -26.94 -6.25 77.24
N VAL A 626 -26.41 -6.42 76.02
CA VAL A 626 -25.07 -5.92 75.66
C VAL A 626 -25.10 -4.41 75.48
N LYS A 627 -26.18 -3.86 74.91
CA LYS A 627 -26.41 -2.43 74.76
C LYS A 627 -26.35 -1.69 76.10
N GLY A 628 -27.12 -2.13 77.10
CA GLY A 628 -27.15 -1.49 78.41
C GLY A 628 -25.81 -1.52 79.14
N ILE A 629 -25.00 -2.57 78.94
CA ILE A 629 -23.65 -2.66 79.50
C ILE A 629 -22.69 -1.68 78.80
N CYS A 630 -22.80 -1.52 77.47
CA CYS A 630 -22.00 -0.55 76.73
C CYS A 630 -22.35 0.90 77.09
N GLU A 631 -23.64 1.24 77.18
CA GLU A 631 -24.12 2.58 77.55
C GLU A 631 -23.66 2.99 78.96
N LYS A 632 -23.71 2.05 79.91
CA LYS A 632 -23.23 2.27 81.28
C LYS A 632 -21.71 2.50 81.36
N TYR A 633 -20.94 1.94 80.43
CA TYR A 633 -19.50 2.18 80.34
C TYR A 633 -19.20 3.55 79.72
N LEU A 634 -19.91 3.89 78.63
CA LEU A 634 -19.78 5.19 77.96
C LEU A 634 -20.21 6.35 78.88
N SER A 635 -21.24 6.17 79.71
CA SER A 635 -21.66 7.19 80.68
C SER A 635 -20.66 7.39 81.83
N LYS A 636 -19.85 6.37 82.16
CA LYS A 636 -18.79 6.45 83.18
C LYS A 636 -17.51 7.09 82.67
N GLN A 637 -17.19 6.94 81.38
CA GLN A 637 -16.02 7.55 80.74
C GLN A 637 -16.24 9.02 80.34
N ASN A 638 -17.50 9.45 80.17
CA ASN A 638 -17.90 10.84 79.88
C ASN A 638 -18.14 11.69 81.14
N GLN A 639 -17.82 11.18 82.34
CA GLN A 639 -17.75 12.00 83.55
C GLN A 639 -16.31 12.54 83.68
N PRO A 640 -16.12 13.86 83.85
CA PRO A 640 -14.81 14.50 83.83
C PRO A 640 -13.87 14.04 84.95
#